data_AF-A0A8J6KQA1-F1
#
_entry.id   AF-A0A8J6KQA1-F1
#
_cell.length_a   1.000
_cell.length_b   1.000
_cell.length_c   1.000
_cell.angle_alpha   90.00
_cell.angle_beta   90.00
_cell.angle_gamma   90.00
#
_symmetry.space_group_name_H-M   'P 1'
#
loop_
_entity.id
_entity.type
_entity.pdbx_description
1 polymer ?
#
loop_
_entity_poly.entity_id
_entity_poly.type
_entity_poly.pdbx_seq_one_letter_code
_entity_poly.pdbx_strand_id
1 'polypeptide(L)'
;MTTPGKFSSNTNRLGKENGIKRDMCASVVAGSLTLTLLCCGAGRTPRARGPQCSRSASPASARSALQAGRSRARIPSACPPALPLARPPASAEPDASDSPHTFISVHTCTNVPSHLQALKLSSWHGSSSVSEDHRGSSPAGDIVDLGQPDSLPSALPPARPDLRPFTMGGCFSKPKPVELKIEVVLPEKERGKEELSASGKGSPRAYQGNGTARHFHAEERLPTTQPYPSPQDCVEATVCHVKDLENGQMREVELGWGKVLLVKDNGEFHALGHKCPHYGAPLVKGVLSRGRVRCPWHGACFNISTGDLEDFPGLDSLHKFQVKIEKEKVTVRASKQALQLQRRTKVMAKCISPSAGHSSSTNVLIVGAGAAGLVCAETLRQEGFSDRIVLCTLDRHLPYDRAKLSKSLDAQPEQLALRPKEFFRAYGIEMLTEAQVVTVDVRNKKAVFKDGFKLEYSKLLLAPGSSPKTLNCKGKDVENVFTIRTPEDANRVVRLARGRNAVVVGAGFLGMEVAAYLTEKAHSVSVVELEETPFRRFLGERVGRALMKMFENNRVKFYMQTEVLELRAQEGKLQEVVLKSSKVLRADVCVVGIGAVPATGFLRQSGIGLDSRGFIPVNKMMQTNVPGVFAAGDAVTFPLAWRNNRKVNIPHWQMAHAQGRVAAQNMLAQEAEINTVPYLWTAMFGKSLRYAGYGEGFDDVIIQGDLEELKFVAFYTKGDEVIAVASMNYDPIVSKVAEVLASGRAIRKREVDPVDLVSMAPGQALAADVITRAEGKQNRRHVLAHRERILSSAAMDLGRPPGHQERLLLPLEDGPSKASAVIDSWF
;
A
#
# COMPACT_ATOMS: atom_id res chain seq x y z
N MET A 1 -40.09 32.94 50.25
CA MET A 1 -39.99 34.36 50.72
C MET A 1 -38.54 34.66 51.11
N THR A 2 -38.22 35.93 51.36
CA THR A 2 -37.10 36.42 52.22
C THR A 2 -35.65 35.98 51.95
N THR A 3 -34.91 36.89 51.31
CA THR A 3 -33.52 37.33 51.66
C THR A 3 -33.55 38.19 52.97
N PRO A 4 -32.51 38.93 53.50
CA PRO A 4 -31.22 39.38 52.90
C PRO A 4 -29.96 39.64 53.82
N GLY A 5 -28.84 40.07 53.21
CA GLY A 5 -27.92 41.13 53.74
C GLY A 5 -26.50 40.74 54.24
N LYS A 6 -25.52 41.67 54.43
CA LYS A 6 -25.28 43.04 53.84
C LYS A 6 -23.88 43.64 54.25
N PHE A 7 -23.36 44.62 53.47
CA PHE A 7 -22.19 45.54 53.73
C PHE A 7 -20.76 44.94 53.73
N SER A 8 -19.63 45.62 53.38
CA SER A 8 -19.23 47.04 53.04
C SER A 8 -17.79 47.02 52.41
N SER A 9 -17.10 48.05 51.84
CA SER A 9 -17.30 49.48 51.41
C SER A 9 -16.06 49.99 50.58
N ASN A 10 -16.03 51.28 50.14
CA ASN A 10 -14.93 52.09 49.51
C ASN A 10 -14.44 51.67 48.09
N THR A 11 -14.58 52.42 46.97
CA THR A 11 -14.24 53.82 46.51
C THR A 11 -12.76 54.01 46.10
N ASN A 12 -12.35 54.55 44.93
CA ASN A 12 -12.93 55.53 43.95
C ASN A 12 -13.06 54.95 42.51
N ARG A 13 -13.87 55.42 41.52
CA ARG A 13 -14.16 56.77 40.92
C ARG A 13 -12.97 57.38 40.13
N LEU A 14 -13.07 57.89 38.89
CA LEU A 14 -14.14 58.07 37.85
C LEU A 14 -13.56 57.76 36.44
N GLY A 15 -14.28 57.64 35.30
CA GLY A 15 -15.74 57.57 35.03
C GLY A 15 -16.16 58.21 33.68
N LYS A 16 -17.31 57.77 33.12
CA LYS A 16 -18.15 58.41 32.05
C LYS A 16 -17.60 58.46 30.58
N GLU A 17 -18.41 58.48 29.50
CA GLU A 17 -19.80 58.00 29.21
C GLU A 17 -20.11 58.05 27.68
N ASN A 18 -21.09 57.25 27.23
CA ASN A 18 -22.08 57.45 26.12
C ASN A 18 -21.74 58.17 24.78
N GLY A 19 -22.20 57.61 23.64
CA GLY A 19 -22.23 58.34 22.35
C GLY A 19 -22.84 57.60 21.14
N ILE A 20 -24.16 57.71 20.91
CA ILE A 20 -24.90 57.03 19.82
C ILE A 20 -24.85 57.80 18.48
N LYS A 21 -24.58 57.09 17.36
CA LYS A 21 -25.17 57.20 15.99
C LYS A 21 -24.42 56.21 15.06
N ARG A 22 -24.98 55.39 14.15
CA ARG A 22 -26.16 55.37 13.24
C ARG A 22 -25.90 55.97 11.84
N ASP A 23 -26.52 55.34 10.83
CA ASP A 23 -26.66 55.72 9.42
C ASP A 23 -25.41 55.60 8.51
N MET A 24 -25.51 55.52 7.17
CA MET A 24 -26.27 54.58 6.31
C MET A 24 -25.80 54.70 4.83
N CYS A 25 -26.02 53.65 4.03
CA CYS A 25 -26.19 53.63 2.57
C CYS A 25 -25.07 53.98 1.56
N ALA A 26 -25.14 53.22 0.46
CA ALA A 26 -24.81 53.54 -0.95
C ALA A 26 -23.35 53.66 -1.42
N SER A 27 -23.04 53.52 -2.73
CA SER A 27 -23.34 52.47 -3.73
C SER A 27 -22.93 52.92 -5.16
N VAL A 28 -22.63 51.96 -6.04
CA VAL A 28 -22.55 52.04 -7.52
C VAL A 28 -21.43 52.91 -8.16
N VAL A 29 -20.66 52.30 -9.08
CA VAL A 29 -20.51 52.64 -10.54
C VAL A 29 -19.22 52.00 -11.09
N ALA A 30 -19.25 51.58 -12.35
CA ALA A 30 -18.17 50.87 -13.05
C ALA A 30 -17.23 51.81 -13.84
N GLY A 31 -16.10 51.28 -14.31
CA GLY A 31 -15.22 51.93 -15.29
C GLY A 31 -14.48 50.89 -16.13
N SER A 32 -14.60 50.97 -17.45
CA SER A 32 -13.92 50.10 -18.43
C SER A 32 -13.26 50.98 -19.49
N LEU A 33 -12.09 50.58 -20.00
CA LEU A 33 -11.48 51.22 -21.17
C LEU A 33 -10.46 50.30 -21.88
N THR A 34 -10.31 50.55 -23.17
CA THR A 34 -9.61 49.71 -24.16
C THR A 34 -8.68 50.57 -25.01
N LEU A 35 -7.52 50.05 -25.42
CA LEU A 35 -6.75 50.56 -26.57
C LEU A 35 -6.05 49.41 -27.31
N THR A 36 -5.38 49.68 -28.44
CA THR A 36 -5.30 48.70 -29.55
C THR A 36 -4.16 49.02 -30.54
N LEU A 37 -3.59 47.97 -31.18
CA LEU A 37 -2.57 47.96 -32.28
C LEU A 37 -1.14 48.38 -31.88
N LEU A 38 -0.06 47.80 -32.43
CA LEU A 38 0.28 47.67 -33.87
C LEU A 38 1.19 46.46 -34.22
N CYS A 39 1.72 46.41 -35.46
CA CYS A 39 2.13 45.18 -36.16
C CYS A 39 3.60 45.14 -36.67
N CYS A 40 3.98 43.96 -37.21
CA CYS A 40 5.04 43.70 -38.22
C CYS A 40 6.53 43.68 -37.79
N GLY A 41 7.34 42.90 -38.55
CA GLY A 41 8.82 43.03 -38.57
C GLY A 41 9.59 41.72 -38.80
N ALA A 42 9.96 41.39 -40.04
CA ALA A 42 10.62 40.11 -40.38
C ALA A 42 12.16 40.16 -40.39
N GLY A 43 12.79 39.16 -39.76
CA GLY A 43 13.67 38.22 -40.47
C GLY A 43 15.20 38.44 -40.58
N ARG A 44 15.83 37.36 -41.07
CA ARG A 44 17.22 37.15 -41.56
C ARG A 44 18.33 36.81 -40.56
N THR A 45 19.26 35.99 -41.07
CA THR A 45 20.48 35.45 -40.45
C THR A 45 21.72 36.25 -40.88
N PRO A 46 22.90 35.95 -40.33
CA PRO A 46 23.94 35.39 -41.22
C PRO A 46 24.78 34.24 -40.61
N ARG A 47 25.79 33.76 -41.37
CA ARG A 47 26.63 32.58 -41.10
C ARG A 47 28.06 32.92 -40.62
N ALA A 48 28.56 32.09 -39.70
CA ALA A 48 29.90 31.44 -39.63
C ALA A 48 31.23 32.19 -39.92
N ARG A 49 32.25 31.90 -39.09
CA ARG A 49 33.63 31.45 -39.48
C ARG A 49 34.44 30.99 -38.24
N GLY A 50 35.47 30.15 -38.44
CA GLY A 50 36.52 29.81 -37.45
C GLY A 50 37.76 30.73 -37.60
N PRO A 51 38.89 30.49 -36.87
CA PRO A 51 39.82 29.41 -37.28
C PRO A 51 40.57 28.69 -36.11
N GLN A 52 41.87 28.38 -36.26
CA GLN A 52 42.56 27.17 -35.74
C GLN A 52 43.72 27.39 -34.73
N CYS A 53 44.04 26.31 -33.99
CA CYS A 53 45.38 25.77 -33.62
C CYS A 53 46.49 26.57 -32.88
N SER A 54 46.91 26.04 -31.71
CA SER A 54 48.31 25.66 -31.34
C SER A 54 48.26 24.85 -30.01
N ARG A 55 48.97 23.76 -29.69
CA ARG A 55 50.31 23.14 -29.92
C ARG A 55 51.39 23.43 -28.85
N SER A 56 51.45 22.56 -27.83
CA SER A 56 52.65 22.10 -27.07
C SER A 56 52.19 21.19 -25.90
N ALA A 57 53.03 20.40 -25.20
CA ALA A 57 54.09 19.48 -25.63
C ALA A 57 54.29 18.41 -24.52
N SER A 58 54.73 17.18 -24.84
CA SER A 58 55.02 16.11 -23.84
C SER A 58 56.47 16.15 -23.32
N PRO A 59 56.78 15.41 -22.24
CA PRO A 59 57.63 14.22 -22.43
C PRO A 59 57.06 12.94 -21.77
N ALA A 60 57.76 11.81 -21.89
CA ALA A 60 57.25 10.48 -21.51
C ALA A 60 58.34 9.47 -21.09
N SER A 61 57.95 8.43 -20.35
CA SER A 61 58.62 7.11 -20.23
C SER A 61 57.53 6.08 -19.83
N ALA A 62 57.31 4.93 -20.51
CA ALA A 62 58.18 3.78 -20.81
C ALA A 62 58.35 2.83 -19.60
N ARG A 63 58.34 1.49 -19.72
CA ARG A 63 58.06 0.56 -20.84
C ARG A 63 57.92 -0.88 -20.30
N SER A 64 57.10 -1.73 -20.91
CA SER A 64 57.45 -3.13 -21.28
C SER A 64 56.37 -3.74 -22.19
N ALA A 65 56.73 -4.77 -22.97
CA ALA A 65 55.86 -5.47 -23.93
C ALA A 65 56.51 -6.79 -24.37
N LEU A 66 55.74 -7.69 -25.02
CA LEU A 66 56.10 -8.72 -26.04
C LEU A 66 54.79 -9.55 -26.29
N GLN A 67 54.19 -9.54 -27.50
CA GLN A 67 54.40 -10.44 -28.66
C GLN A 67 53.86 -11.88 -28.51
N ALA A 68 53.42 -12.61 -29.56
CA ALA A 68 52.87 -12.26 -30.88
C ALA A 68 52.35 -13.53 -31.62
N GLY A 69 51.43 -13.40 -32.59
CA GLY A 69 51.04 -14.49 -33.51
C GLY A 69 50.12 -14.02 -34.65
N ARG A 70 50.32 -14.48 -35.90
CA ARG A 70 49.62 -13.99 -37.12
C ARG A 70 49.57 -15.00 -38.29
N SER A 71 48.40 -15.12 -38.93
CA SER A 71 48.18 -15.43 -40.36
C SER A 71 46.70 -15.13 -40.71
N ARG A 72 46.36 -14.22 -41.64
CA ARG A 72 46.27 -14.30 -43.12
C ARG A 72 45.16 -15.24 -43.66
N ALA A 73 44.37 -14.92 -44.70
CA ALA A 73 44.03 -13.64 -45.40
C ALA A 73 42.97 -13.85 -46.53
N ARG A 74 42.27 -12.76 -46.94
CA ARG A 74 41.78 -12.36 -48.31
C ARG A 74 40.28 -11.97 -48.43
N ILE A 75 40.01 -11.10 -49.42
CA ILE A 75 38.72 -10.47 -49.83
C ILE A 75 38.76 -10.29 -51.37
N PRO A 76 37.70 -10.65 -52.15
CA PRO A 76 36.82 -9.69 -52.88
C PRO A 76 35.36 -10.20 -53.08
N SER A 77 34.41 -9.54 -53.78
CA SER A 77 33.86 -8.15 -53.76
C SER A 77 32.72 -7.99 -54.82
N ALA A 78 31.76 -7.06 -54.61
CA ALA A 78 30.83 -6.46 -55.60
C ALA A 78 29.47 -7.15 -55.99
N CYS A 79 28.54 -6.34 -56.52
CA CYS A 79 27.17 -6.64 -57.02
C CYS A 79 27.09 -6.46 -58.57
N PRO A 80 25.99 -6.84 -59.29
CA PRO A 80 24.98 -5.83 -59.75
C PRO A 80 23.50 -6.36 -59.87
N PRO A 81 22.66 -6.11 -60.93
CA PRO A 81 21.58 -5.09 -60.97
C PRO A 81 20.13 -5.65 -61.24
N ALA A 82 19.23 -4.93 -61.95
CA ALA A 82 17.76 -5.17 -61.96
C ALA A 82 16.99 -4.90 -63.31
N LEU A 83 15.72 -5.40 -63.39
CA LEU A 83 14.65 -5.19 -64.42
C LEU A 83 14.85 -5.87 -65.81
N PRO A 84 13.81 -6.06 -66.70
CA PRO A 84 12.43 -5.52 -66.74
C PRO A 84 11.24 -6.49 -67.12
N LEU A 85 10.07 -5.88 -67.38
CA LEU A 85 8.68 -6.30 -67.76
C LEU A 85 8.40 -7.41 -68.82
N ALA A 86 7.25 -8.12 -68.68
CA ALA A 86 6.32 -8.59 -69.75
C ALA A 86 4.93 -9.09 -69.22
N ARG A 87 3.93 -9.36 -70.11
CA ARG A 87 2.55 -9.87 -69.86
C ARG A 87 2.19 -11.02 -70.86
N PRO A 88 0.91 -11.41 -71.11
CA PRO A 88 0.04 -12.34 -70.35
C PRO A 88 -0.42 -13.56 -71.21
N PRO A 89 -1.43 -14.34 -70.77
CA PRO A 89 -2.78 -14.22 -71.38
C PRO A 89 -3.92 -14.29 -70.34
N ALA A 90 -5.20 -14.30 -70.76
CA ALA A 90 -6.37 -14.37 -69.87
C ALA A 90 -7.65 -14.94 -70.53
N SER A 91 -8.42 -15.75 -69.79
CA SER A 91 -9.79 -16.24 -70.08
C SER A 91 -10.36 -16.97 -68.83
N ALA A 92 -11.66 -16.99 -68.51
CA ALA A 92 -12.83 -16.23 -68.98
C ALA A 92 -13.94 -16.14 -67.87
N GLU A 93 -14.93 -15.26 -68.07
CA GLU A 93 -16.14 -15.01 -67.25
C GLU A 93 -17.36 -15.83 -67.79
N PRO A 94 -18.65 -15.69 -67.36
CA PRO A 94 -19.32 -14.81 -66.35
C PRO A 94 -20.10 -15.64 -65.26
N ASP A 95 -20.98 -15.13 -64.37
CA ASP A 95 -22.03 -14.09 -64.53
C ASP A 95 -22.49 -13.38 -63.21
N ALA A 96 -23.40 -12.42 -63.37
CA ALA A 96 -23.88 -11.40 -62.41
C ALA A 96 -24.66 -11.94 -61.16
N SER A 97 -25.01 -11.16 -60.12
CA SER A 97 -25.34 -9.73 -60.09
C SER A 97 -25.26 -8.99 -58.72
N ASP A 98 -25.29 -7.65 -58.83
CA ASP A 98 -25.68 -6.60 -57.89
C ASP A 98 -24.85 -6.22 -56.64
N SER A 99 -24.91 -4.91 -56.36
CA SER A 99 -24.11 -4.06 -55.46
C SER A 99 -24.92 -2.74 -55.25
N PRO A 100 -24.42 -1.56 -54.77
CA PRO A 100 -23.07 -1.23 -54.30
C PRO A 100 -22.96 -0.36 -53.00
N HIS A 101 -21.70 -0.23 -52.52
CA HIS A 101 -21.04 0.92 -51.83
C HIS A 101 -21.70 1.61 -50.60
N THR A 102 -21.05 1.79 -49.43
CA THR A 102 -19.79 2.49 -49.04
C THR A 102 -19.70 3.98 -49.41
N PHE A 103 -19.43 4.88 -48.43
CA PHE A 103 -18.15 5.63 -48.33
C PHE A 103 -17.96 6.39 -46.99
N ILE A 104 -16.83 7.09 -46.85
CA ILE A 104 -16.13 7.51 -45.61
C ILE A 104 -16.20 9.03 -45.36
N SER A 105 -16.33 9.47 -44.09
CA SER A 105 -15.84 10.76 -43.53
C SER A 105 -15.76 10.65 -41.98
N VAL A 106 -14.88 11.23 -41.15
CA VAL A 106 -13.79 12.25 -41.20
C VAL A 106 -14.13 13.61 -40.53
N HIS A 107 -13.08 14.21 -39.91
CA HIS A 107 -12.94 15.44 -39.10
C HIS A 107 -13.85 16.66 -39.42
N THR A 108 -14.26 17.47 -38.43
CA THR A 108 -13.40 18.48 -37.74
C THR A 108 -14.06 19.07 -36.46
N CYS A 109 -13.38 19.98 -35.75
CA CYS A 109 -13.92 20.75 -34.60
C CYS A 109 -13.80 22.27 -34.83
N THR A 110 -14.72 23.06 -34.28
CA THR A 110 -14.63 24.55 -34.17
C THR A 110 -15.54 25.09 -33.05
N ASN A 111 -15.41 26.38 -32.71
CA ASN A 111 -15.92 26.97 -31.45
C ASN A 111 -17.26 27.75 -31.54
N VAL A 112 -17.90 27.82 -30.36
CA VAL A 112 -18.86 28.81 -29.78
C VAL A 112 -18.35 30.28 -29.90
N PRO A 113 -19.14 31.40 -29.79
CA PRO A 113 -20.53 31.61 -29.29
C PRO A 113 -21.49 32.51 -30.13
N SER A 114 -22.75 32.64 -29.69
CA SER A 114 -23.56 33.88 -29.79
C SER A 114 -24.65 33.96 -28.69
N HIS A 115 -25.48 35.02 -28.63
CA HIS A 115 -26.09 35.58 -27.41
C HIS A 115 -27.60 35.91 -27.52
N LEU A 116 -28.22 36.26 -26.36
CA LEU A 116 -29.44 37.10 -26.13
C LEU A 116 -30.87 36.49 -26.00
N GLN A 117 -31.54 36.94 -24.91
CA GLN A 117 -32.98 37.23 -24.66
C GLN A 117 -34.07 36.19 -25.03
N ALA A 118 -35.01 35.76 -24.16
CA ALA A 118 -35.78 36.36 -23.04
C ALA A 118 -37.01 37.21 -23.46
N LEU A 119 -38.20 36.77 -23.00
CA LEU A 119 -39.58 37.33 -23.03
C LEU A 119 -40.54 36.11 -22.98
N LYS A 120 -41.76 36.09 -22.40
CA LYS A 120 -42.53 37.06 -21.59
C LYS A 120 -43.54 36.30 -20.69
N LEU A 121 -44.03 36.91 -19.61
CA LEU A 121 -45.14 36.42 -18.79
C LEU A 121 -46.51 36.87 -19.35
N SER A 122 -47.53 36.01 -19.24
CA SER A 122 -48.91 36.44 -18.91
C SER A 122 -49.75 35.29 -18.35
N SER A 123 -50.57 35.60 -17.35
CA SER A 123 -51.50 34.71 -16.63
C SER A 123 -52.85 34.55 -17.34
N TRP A 124 -53.65 33.56 -16.94
CA TRP A 124 -55.13 33.62 -16.93
C TRP A 124 -55.68 32.86 -15.70
N HIS A 125 -56.91 33.14 -15.28
CA HIS A 125 -57.51 32.61 -14.03
C HIS A 125 -58.43 31.39 -14.26
N GLY A 126 -58.66 30.60 -13.21
CA GLY A 126 -59.60 29.48 -13.19
C GLY A 126 -59.78 28.87 -11.80
N SER A 127 -60.69 29.43 -11.00
CA SER A 127 -61.25 28.82 -9.77
C SER A 127 -62.32 27.77 -10.14
N SER A 128 -62.90 26.91 -9.28
CA SER A 128 -63.03 26.86 -7.82
C SER A 128 -63.52 25.48 -7.34
N SER A 129 -63.10 25.02 -6.16
CA SER A 129 -63.85 24.13 -5.22
C SER A 129 -63.06 24.15 -3.89
N VAL A 130 -63.54 24.71 -2.78
CA VAL A 130 -64.73 24.39 -1.96
C VAL A 130 -64.62 23.00 -1.31
N SER A 131 -64.51 23.01 0.02
CA SER A 131 -64.34 21.86 0.91
C SER A 131 -65.22 22.05 2.14
N GLU A 132 -66.14 21.12 2.42
CA GLU A 132 -66.85 21.07 3.70
C GLU A 132 -66.93 19.61 4.20
N ASP A 133 -66.48 19.38 5.43
CA ASP A 133 -66.75 18.15 6.18
C ASP A 133 -68.16 18.21 6.78
N HIS A 134 -68.87 17.08 6.88
CA HIS A 134 -69.54 16.69 8.14
C HIS A 134 -70.11 15.25 8.18
N ARG A 135 -69.64 14.50 9.20
CA ARG A 135 -70.38 13.55 10.08
C ARG A 135 -71.34 12.48 9.48
N GLY A 136 -70.99 11.22 9.69
CA GLY A 136 -71.71 10.42 10.72
C GLY A 136 -72.45 9.12 10.33
N SER A 137 -72.47 8.19 11.29
CA SER A 137 -73.37 7.01 11.46
C SER A 137 -73.22 5.77 10.53
N SER A 138 -73.20 4.59 11.15
CA SER A 138 -73.29 3.25 10.53
C SER A 138 -74.75 2.72 10.56
N PRO A 139 -75.03 1.56 9.93
CA PRO A 139 -75.25 0.32 10.72
C PRO A 139 -74.71 -0.99 10.06
N ALA A 140 -75.06 -2.15 10.64
CA ALA A 140 -74.73 -3.55 10.24
C ALA A 140 -75.57 -4.05 9.03
N GLY A 141 -75.48 -5.30 8.50
CA GLY A 141 -74.72 -6.55 8.83
C GLY A 141 -74.40 -7.36 7.54
N ASP A 142 -74.05 -8.66 7.48
CA ASP A 142 -74.23 -9.80 8.40
C ASP A 142 -73.22 -10.97 8.15
N ILE A 143 -72.96 -11.78 9.20
CA ILE A 143 -72.86 -13.28 9.30
C ILE A 143 -72.09 -14.05 8.19
N VAL A 144 -71.10 -14.93 8.45
CA VAL A 144 -70.88 -16.01 9.48
C VAL A 144 -69.39 -15.98 9.96
N ASP A 145 -68.92 -16.39 11.15
CA ASP A 145 -69.39 -17.16 12.34
C ASP A 145 -69.08 -18.70 12.41
N LEU A 146 -68.98 -19.23 13.65
CA LEU A 146 -68.66 -20.58 14.16
C LEU A 146 -67.17 -21.09 14.04
N GLY A 147 -66.47 -21.52 15.11
CA GLY A 147 -66.74 -21.36 16.56
C GLY A 147 -65.85 -22.18 17.53
N GLN A 148 -65.29 -21.51 18.56
CA GLN A 148 -65.08 -21.95 19.98
C GLN A 148 -64.20 -23.20 20.35
N PRO A 149 -63.91 -23.48 21.67
CA PRO A 149 -64.08 -22.66 22.90
C PRO A 149 -62.87 -22.54 23.89
N ASP A 150 -62.74 -21.34 24.49
CA ASP A 150 -62.71 -20.99 25.95
C ASP A 150 -61.81 -21.66 27.03
N SER A 151 -61.12 -20.83 27.83
CA SER A 151 -61.37 -20.61 29.28
C SER A 151 -60.46 -19.51 29.93
N LEU A 152 -60.79 -19.06 31.16
CA LEU A 152 -60.44 -17.76 31.80
C LEU A 152 -60.29 -17.90 33.36
N PRO A 153 -60.18 -16.86 34.23
CA PRO A 153 -59.33 -15.63 34.26
C PRO A 153 -58.69 -15.29 35.68
N SER A 154 -58.08 -14.09 35.82
CA SER A 154 -57.97 -13.25 37.06
C SER A 154 -57.01 -13.63 38.23
N ALA A 155 -56.68 -12.78 39.23
CA ALA A 155 -56.30 -11.35 39.26
C ALA A 155 -55.71 -10.87 40.64
N LEU A 156 -54.66 -10.02 40.62
CA LEU A 156 -54.25 -9.01 41.65
C LEU A 156 -53.69 -9.48 43.05
N PRO A 157 -53.07 -8.59 43.89
CA PRO A 157 -51.97 -8.93 44.84
C PRO A 157 -52.23 -8.42 46.31
N PRO A 158 -51.25 -8.01 47.18
CA PRO A 158 -49.82 -8.34 47.40
C PRO A 158 -49.44 -8.70 48.88
N ALA A 159 -48.26 -9.32 49.15
CA ALA A 159 -47.58 -9.29 50.48
C ALA A 159 -46.11 -9.82 50.48
N ARG A 160 -45.34 -9.52 51.54
CA ARG A 160 -44.13 -10.26 52.01
C ARG A 160 -44.44 -10.93 53.37
N PRO A 161 -43.66 -11.93 53.86
CA PRO A 161 -42.57 -11.61 54.81
C PRO A 161 -41.31 -12.53 54.70
N ASP A 162 -40.42 -12.45 55.69
CA ASP A 162 -39.08 -13.06 55.78
C ASP A 162 -39.02 -14.57 56.13
N LEU A 163 -37.83 -15.19 55.97
CA LEU A 163 -37.07 -15.82 57.08
C LEU A 163 -35.66 -16.35 56.66
N ARG A 164 -34.73 -16.28 57.62
CA ARG A 164 -33.45 -17.06 57.78
C ARG A 164 -33.57 -17.78 59.16
N PRO A 165 -32.70 -18.72 59.65
CA PRO A 165 -31.23 -18.83 59.42
C PRO A 165 -30.56 -20.24 59.59
N PHE A 166 -29.20 -20.28 59.64
CA PHE A 166 -28.28 -21.28 60.27
C PHE A 166 -28.44 -22.81 59.97
N THR A 167 -27.45 -23.69 59.80
CA THR A 167 -25.98 -23.72 59.47
C THR A 167 -25.67 -25.19 59.03
N MET A 168 -24.49 -25.71 58.66
CA MET A 168 -23.05 -25.32 58.57
C MET A 168 -22.42 -26.14 57.39
N GLY A 169 -21.12 -26.18 57.09
CA GLY A 169 -19.91 -25.53 57.59
C GLY A 169 -18.65 -26.23 57.01
N GLY A 170 -17.65 -25.47 56.53
CA GLY A 170 -16.43 -26.03 55.94
C GLY A 170 -15.53 -24.96 55.31
N CYS A 171 -14.22 -24.96 55.60
CA CYS A 171 -13.33 -23.84 55.31
C CYS A 171 -12.47 -24.04 54.06
N PHE A 172 -12.53 -23.08 53.12
CA PHE A 172 -11.38 -22.71 52.29
C PHE A 172 -11.31 -21.17 52.17
N SER A 173 -10.11 -20.62 52.31
CA SER A 173 -9.87 -19.17 52.41
C SER A 173 -9.90 -18.46 51.06
N LYS A 174 -10.69 -17.38 50.94
CA LYS A 174 -10.68 -16.51 49.76
C LYS A 174 -9.36 -15.71 49.68
N PRO A 175 -8.72 -15.58 48.50
CA PRO A 175 -7.63 -14.63 48.31
C PRO A 175 -8.15 -13.18 48.44
N LYS A 176 -7.30 -12.28 48.95
CA LYS A 176 -7.60 -10.84 49.00
C LYS A 176 -7.46 -10.21 47.61
N PRO A 177 -8.27 -9.19 47.26
CA PRO A 177 -8.00 -8.34 46.11
C PRO A 177 -6.65 -7.62 46.27
N VAL A 178 -5.92 -7.45 45.17
CA VAL A 178 -4.72 -6.60 45.11
C VAL A 178 -5.05 -5.38 44.26
N GLU A 179 -5.07 -4.19 44.86
CA GLU A 179 -5.19 -2.94 44.11
C GLU A 179 -3.88 -2.66 43.36
N LEU A 180 -3.92 -2.79 42.02
CA LEU A 180 -2.84 -2.31 41.16
C LEU A 180 -3.04 -0.83 40.85
N LYS A 181 -2.46 0.04 41.67
CA LYS A 181 -2.27 1.46 41.29
C LYS A 181 -1.25 1.55 40.16
N ILE A 182 -1.73 1.87 38.96
CA ILE A 182 -0.88 2.18 37.80
C ILE A 182 -0.75 3.70 37.72
N GLU A 183 0.38 4.25 38.18
CA GLU A 183 0.69 5.67 37.97
C GLU A 183 1.16 5.90 36.53
N VAL A 184 0.33 6.60 35.75
CA VAL A 184 0.66 6.98 34.37
C VAL A 184 1.45 8.29 34.41
N VAL A 185 2.78 8.18 34.49
CA VAL A 185 3.68 9.33 34.39
C VAL A 185 3.69 9.82 32.93
N LEU A 186 3.01 10.95 32.69
CA LEU A 186 3.16 11.71 31.46
C LEU A 186 4.51 12.45 31.49
N PRO A 187 5.30 12.46 30.40
CA PRO A 187 6.59 13.16 30.39
C PRO A 187 6.39 14.67 30.50
N GLU A 188 6.99 15.28 31.52
CA GLU A 188 6.92 16.72 31.72
C GLU A 188 7.65 17.49 30.61
N LYS A 189 7.12 18.67 30.29
CA LYS A 189 7.65 19.52 29.22
C LYS A 189 8.70 20.46 29.80
N GLU A 190 9.96 20.04 29.78
CA GLU A 190 11.08 20.86 30.24
C GLU A 190 11.06 22.26 29.61
N ARG A 191 10.95 23.28 30.48
CA ARG A 191 11.11 24.69 30.12
C ARG A 191 12.52 25.12 30.51
N GLY A 192 13.46 25.01 29.58
CA GLY A 192 14.73 25.73 29.70
C GLY A 192 14.46 27.24 29.82
N LYS A 193 14.95 27.85 30.89
CA LYS A 193 15.05 29.31 30.99
C LYS A 193 16.37 29.72 30.33
N GLU A 194 16.32 30.52 29.27
CA GLU A 194 17.44 31.37 28.90
C GLU A 194 17.22 32.76 29.52
N GLU A 195 18.17 33.22 30.33
CA GLU A 195 18.16 34.57 30.88
C GLU A 195 18.83 35.53 29.90
N LEU A 196 18.10 36.57 29.50
CA LEU A 196 18.59 37.62 28.60
C LEU A 196 19.54 38.56 29.35
N SER A 197 20.81 38.63 28.93
CA SER A 197 21.69 39.78 29.20
C SER A 197 21.74 40.69 27.97
N ALA A 198 21.88 42.01 28.17
CA ALA A 198 21.40 42.99 27.21
C ALA A 198 22.46 43.96 26.65
N SER A 199 22.70 43.89 25.34
CA SER A 199 23.24 44.99 24.52
C SER A 199 23.08 44.69 23.02
N GLY A 200 22.49 45.53 22.16
CA GLY A 200 21.71 46.74 22.42
C GLY A 200 21.46 47.57 21.14
N LYS A 201 20.38 48.39 21.14
CA LYS A 201 20.01 49.45 20.15
C LYS A 201 19.68 49.01 18.71
N GLY A 202 18.49 49.34 18.22
CA GLY A 202 18.13 49.24 16.80
C GLY A 202 16.61 49.24 16.50
N SER A 203 15.98 50.43 16.48
CA SER A 203 14.54 50.57 16.15
C SER A 203 14.28 50.58 14.62
N PRO A 204 13.05 50.24 14.16
CA PRO A 204 12.84 49.77 12.79
C PRO A 204 12.47 50.86 11.77
N ARG A 205 12.70 50.57 10.48
CA ARG A 205 12.02 51.20 9.34
C ARG A 205 11.89 50.21 8.17
N ALA A 206 10.87 50.42 7.33
CA ALA A 206 10.47 49.48 6.29
C ALA A 206 10.82 49.97 4.87
N TYR A 207 11.05 49.03 3.96
CA TYR A 207 10.79 49.14 2.51
C TYR A 207 10.57 47.70 2.00
N GLN A 208 9.46 47.38 1.30
CA GLN A 208 9.33 47.47 -0.17
C GLN A 208 10.57 46.97 -0.92
N GLY A 209 10.38 45.96 -1.78
CA GLY A 209 11.46 45.30 -2.50
C GLY A 209 11.41 45.53 -4.00
N ASN A 210 12.55 45.34 -4.66
CA ASN A 210 12.60 44.72 -5.97
C ASN A 210 13.92 43.94 -6.12
N GLY A 211 14.00 43.00 -7.06
CA GLY A 211 15.05 41.98 -7.07
C GLY A 211 16.42 42.42 -7.59
N THR A 212 17.48 41.81 -7.06
CA THR A 212 18.73 41.51 -7.78
C THR A 212 19.34 40.24 -7.18
N ALA A 213 20.01 39.43 -8.00
CA ALA A 213 20.59 38.15 -7.55
C ALA A 213 21.89 38.37 -6.77
N ARG A 214 21.99 37.81 -5.56
CA ARG A 214 23.26 37.62 -4.83
C ARG A 214 23.30 36.26 -4.12
N HIS A 215 24.53 35.76 -4.03
CA HIS A 215 24.93 34.43 -3.60
C HIS A 215 24.25 33.95 -2.29
N PHE A 216 23.63 32.77 -2.36
CA PHE A 216 23.39 31.96 -1.16
C PHE A 216 24.69 31.26 -0.76
N HIS A 217 24.99 31.22 0.54
CA HIS A 217 26.09 30.43 1.06
C HIS A 217 25.83 28.93 0.82
N ALA A 218 26.77 28.27 0.15
CA ALA A 218 26.86 26.83 0.18
C ALA A 218 27.63 26.43 1.45
N GLU A 219 26.97 25.80 2.41
CA GLU A 219 27.27 24.41 2.80
C GLU A 219 26.32 23.92 3.91
N GLU A 220 25.28 23.19 3.50
CA GLU A 220 24.74 22.10 4.31
C GLU A 220 24.86 20.82 3.47
N ARG A 221 26.06 20.21 3.51
CA ARG A 221 26.30 18.94 2.82
C ARG A 221 25.54 17.84 3.54
N LEU A 222 24.69 17.10 2.81
CA LEU A 222 24.32 15.74 3.21
C LEU A 222 25.63 14.98 3.53
N PRO A 223 25.77 14.39 4.73
CA PRO A 223 27.06 13.91 5.21
C PRO A 223 27.62 12.84 4.27
N THR A 224 28.78 13.14 3.68
CA THR A 224 29.55 12.18 2.89
C THR A 224 29.98 11.04 3.80
N THR A 225 29.52 9.82 3.51
CA THR A 225 29.83 8.63 4.32
C THR A 225 31.31 8.26 4.26
N GLN A 226 32.12 8.83 5.16
CA GLN A 226 33.30 8.13 5.64
C GLN A 226 32.81 6.86 6.36
N PRO A 227 33.24 5.64 5.98
CA PRO A 227 32.74 4.41 6.60
C PRO A 227 33.13 4.25 8.07
N TYR A 228 34.16 4.98 8.49
CA TYR A 228 34.65 5.03 9.87
C TYR A 228 34.65 6.50 10.31
N PRO A 229 33.88 6.86 11.35
CA PRO A 229 34.02 8.17 11.98
C PRO A 229 35.29 8.17 12.87
N SER A 230 35.55 9.26 13.60
CA SER A 230 36.73 9.31 14.45
C SER A 230 36.67 8.25 15.57
N PRO A 231 37.81 7.87 16.18
CA PRO A 231 37.80 6.98 17.36
C PRO A 231 36.92 7.49 18.51
N GLN A 232 36.66 8.80 18.58
CA GLN A 232 35.85 9.46 19.60
C GLN A 232 34.33 9.31 19.34
N ASP A 233 33.92 8.96 18.12
CA ASP A 233 32.52 8.80 17.70
C ASP A 233 32.00 7.36 17.87
N CYS A 234 32.90 6.42 18.14
CA CYS A 234 32.59 5.04 18.45
C CYS A 234 32.36 4.84 19.95
N VAL A 235 31.52 3.85 20.27
CA VAL A 235 31.42 3.23 21.58
C VAL A 235 31.71 1.74 21.45
N GLU A 236 32.35 1.17 22.45
CA GLU A 236 32.72 -0.24 22.50
C GLU A 236 32.46 -0.77 23.92
N ALA A 237 31.69 -1.85 24.04
CA ALA A 237 31.29 -2.41 25.32
C ALA A 237 31.22 -3.93 25.27
N THR A 238 31.68 -4.60 26.33
CA THR A 238 31.36 -6.01 26.57
C THR A 238 29.90 -6.13 26.98
N VAL A 239 29.11 -6.91 26.23
CA VAL A 239 27.65 -7.00 26.39
C VAL A 239 27.17 -8.29 27.05
N CYS A 240 27.95 -9.38 26.95
CA CYS A 240 27.74 -10.65 27.66
C CYS A 240 28.96 -11.56 27.54
N HIS A 241 28.96 -12.71 28.22
CA HIS A 241 29.80 -13.85 27.88
C HIS A 241 29.18 -14.72 26.76
N VAL A 242 30.00 -15.49 26.06
CA VAL A 242 29.61 -16.39 24.95
C VAL A 242 28.57 -17.44 25.36
N LYS A 243 28.59 -17.86 26.63
CA LYS A 243 27.63 -18.82 27.22
C LYS A 243 26.28 -18.20 27.59
N ASP A 244 26.19 -16.88 27.71
CA ASP A 244 25.00 -16.21 28.23
C ASP A 244 23.88 -16.10 27.17
N LEU A 245 24.16 -16.46 25.92
CA LEU A 245 23.22 -16.47 24.79
C LEU A 245 23.37 -17.80 24.06
N GLU A 246 22.28 -18.53 23.88
CA GLU A 246 22.27 -19.84 23.20
C GLU A 246 22.13 -19.68 21.68
N ASN A 247 22.37 -20.76 20.93
CA ASN A 247 22.21 -20.74 19.48
C ASN A 247 20.72 -20.57 19.10
N GLY A 248 20.42 -19.67 18.18
CA GLY A 248 19.04 -19.31 17.81
C GLY A 248 18.39 -18.26 18.72
N GLN A 249 19.11 -17.70 19.71
CA GLN A 249 18.58 -16.67 20.59
C GLN A 249 18.89 -15.23 20.12
N MET A 250 18.05 -14.30 20.57
CA MET A 250 18.19 -12.86 20.38
C MET A 250 18.08 -12.12 21.72
N ARG A 251 18.80 -11.01 21.89
CA ARG A 251 18.78 -10.17 23.09
C ARG A 251 18.96 -8.69 22.72
N GLU A 252 18.20 -7.79 23.34
CA GLU A 252 18.57 -6.36 23.35
C GLU A 252 19.68 -6.12 24.37
N VAL A 253 20.76 -5.47 23.96
CA VAL A 253 21.87 -5.05 24.85
C VAL A 253 22.15 -3.56 24.67
N GLU A 254 22.57 -2.92 25.75
CA GLU A 254 22.73 -1.46 25.86
C GLU A 254 24.21 -1.07 25.73
N LEU A 255 24.53 -0.04 24.94
CA LEU A 255 25.89 0.50 24.79
C LEU A 255 26.02 1.92 25.40
N GLY A 256 25.11 2.30 26.30
CA GLY A 256 25.02 3.60 26.96
C GLY A 256 24.54 4.74 26.05
N TRP A 257 24.79 4.65 24.75
CA TRP A 257 24.35 5.59 23.70
C TRP A 257 23.19 5.04 22.86
N GLY A 258 22.59 3.92 23.28
CA GLY A 258 21.50 3.24 22.59
C GLY A 258 21.72 1.72 22.48
N LYS A 259 20.63 1.04 22.12
CA LYS A 259 20.53 -0.42 22.09
C LYS A 259 20.89 -1.04 20.75
N VAL A 260 21.35 -2.28 20.81
CA VAL A 260 21.50 -3.17 19.65
C VAL A 260 20.79 -4.50 19.89
N LEU A 261 20.34 -5.14 18.82
CA LEU A 261 19.95 -6.54 18.83
C LEU A 261 21.22 -7.38 18.68
N LEU A 262 21.60 -8.07 19.75
CA LEU A 262 22.57 -9.16 19.70
C LEU A 262 21.83 -10.45 19.33
N VAL A 263 22.35 -11.15 18.33
CA VAL A 263 21.84 -12.43 17.84
C VAL A 263 22.98 -13.44 17.86
N LYS A 264 22.69 -14.69 18.20
CA LYS A 264 23.62 -15.81 18.01
C LYS A 264 22.98 -16.85 17.10
N ASP A 265 23.57 -17.10 15.94
CA ASP A 265 23.06 -18.06 14.95
C ASP A 265 24.22 -18.88 14.37
N ASN A 266 24.01 -20.18 14.20
CA ASN A 266 25.02 -21.18 13.85
C ASN A 266 26.38 -21.05 14.59
N GLY A 267 26.34 -20.60 15.85
CA GLY A 267 27.52 -20.34 16.69
C GLY A 267 28.15 -18.94 16.55
N GLU A 268 27.89 -18.22 15.45
CA GLU A 268 28.36 -16.86 15.24
C GLU A 268 27.55 -15.83 16.02
N PHE A 269 28.16 -14.68 16.34
CA PHE A 269 27.48 -13.55 16.97
C PHE A 269 27.31 -12.37 16.01
N HIS A 270 26.15 -11.74 16.05
CA HIS A 270 25.77 -10.65 15.16
C HIS A 270 25.11 -9.52 15.95
N ALA A 271 25.60 -8.29 15.81
CA ALA A 271 24.96 -7.11 16.39
C ALA A 271 24.32 -6.23 15.31
N LEU A 272 23.07 -5.83 15.52
CA LEU A 272 22.18 -5.16 14.55
C LEU A 272 21.38 -4.04 15.21
N GLY A 273 20.74 -3.18 14.41
CA GLY A 273 19.71 -2.27 14.92
C GLY A 273 18.56 -3.01 15.60
N HIS A 274 18.14 -2.55 16.79
CA HIS A 274 17.13 -3.23 17.61
C HIS A 274 15.67 -3.03 17.18
N LYS A 275 15.40 -2.04 16.32
CA LYS A 275 14.05 -1.67 15.88
C LYS A 275 13.89 -1.79 14.37
N CYS A 276 12.76 -2.35 13.94
CA CYS A 276 12.37 -2.44 12.54
C CYS A 276 12.24 -1.02 11.92
N PRO A 277 12.98 -0.69 10.83
CA PRO A 277 12.95 0.63 10.21
C PRO A 277 11.61 1.08 9.61
N HIS A 278 10.60 0.19 9.55
CA HIS A 278 9.24 0.51 9.10
C HIS A 278 8.52 1.41 10.12
N TYR A 279 7.94 0.82 11.18
CA TYR A 279 7.24 1.54 12.26
C TYR A 279 7.84 1.28 13.65
N GLY A 280 9.14 0.95 13.75
CA GLY A 280 9.86 0.92 15.04
C GLY A 280 9.66 -0.32 15.92
N ALA A 281 9.10 -1.42 15.38
CA ALA A 281 8.86 -2.66 16.13
C ALA A 281 10.15 -3.24 16.77
N PRO A 282 10.16 -3.63 18.05
CA PRO A 282 11.32 -4.23 18.70
C PRO A 282 11.60 -5.63 18.12
N LEU A 283 12.75 -5.79 17.46
CA LEU A 283 13.09 -7.00 16.71
C LEU A 283 13.43 -8.20 17.59
N VAL A 284 13.77 -7.98 18.87
CA VAL A 284 13.92 -9.06 19.86
C VAL A 284 12.61 -9.83 20.11
N LYS A 285 11.46 -9.20 19.83
CA LYS A 285 10.13 -9.87 19.87
C LYS A 285 9.75 -10.53 18.53
N GLY A 286 10.64 -10.46 17.53
CA GLY A 286 10.47 -11.05 16.21
C GLY A 286 10.74 -12.54 16.15
N VAL A 287 11.01 -13.03 14.94
CA VAL A 287 11.33 -14.44 14.69
C VAL A 287 12.67 -14.53 13.96
N LEU A 288 13.67 -15.11 14.61
CA LEU A 288 14.91 -15.52 13.97
C LEU A 288 14.68 -16.84 13.21
N SER A 289 15.11 -16.88 11.96
CA SER A 289 14.95 -18.03 11.05
C SER A 289 15.94 -17.86 9.90
N ARG A 290 16.66 -18.93 9.51
CA ARG A 290 17.42 -18.97 8.24
C ARG A 290 18.35 -17.75 8.00
N GLY A 291 19.13 -17.32 8.98
CA GLY A 291 20.02 -16.16 8.82
C GLY A 291 19.33 -14.79 8.73
N ARG A 292 18.05 -14.68 9.10
CA ARG A 292 17.28 -13.42 9.08
C ARG A 292 16.32 -13.28 10.27
N VAL A 293 15.96 -12.04 10.61
CA VAL A 293 14.93 -11.74 11.62
C VAL A 293 13.68 -11.17 10.94
N ARG A 294 12.54 -11.84 11.10
CA ARG A 294 11.22 -11.32 10.71
C ARG A 294 10.64 -10.43 11.81
N CYS A 295 10.28 -9.21 11.43
CA CYS A 295 9.62 -8.21 12.26
C CYS A 295 8.24 -8.70 12.72
N PRO A 296 7.96 -8.71 14.04
CA PRO A 296 6.74 -9.32 14.57
C PRO A 296 5.47 -8.59 14.14
N TRP A 297 5.56 -7.28 13.89
CA TRP A 297 4.40 -6.47 13.59
C TRP A 297 3.97 -6.53 12.13
N HIS A 298 4.91 -6.42 11.19
CA HIS A 298 4.60 -6.17 9.78
C HIS A 298 5.23 -7.16 8.81
N GLY A 299 5.99 -8.16 9.30
CA GLY A 299 6.55 -9.21 8.47
C GLY A 299 7.84 -8.85 7.72
N ALA A 300 8.32 -7.61 7.79
CA ALA A 300 9.59 -7.19 7.19
C ALA A 300 10.77 -8.06 7.69
N CYS A 301 11.66 -8.50 6.80
CA CYS A 301 12.81 -9.35 7.17
C CYS A 301 14.14 -8.65 6.94
N PHE A 302 15.09 -8.92 7.84
CA PHE A 302 16.43 -8.34 7.80
C PHE A 302 17.49 -9.44 7.93
N ASN A 303 18.44 -9.47 7.00
CA ASN A 303 19.58 -10.39 7.03
C ASN A 303 20.43 -10.15 8.29
N ILE A 304 20.81 -11.18 9.05
CA ILE A 304 21.57 -10.96 10.31
C ILE A 304 23.04 -10.65 10.08
N SER A 305 23.62 -11.09 8.96
CA SER A 305 25.03 -10.88 8.63
C SER A 305 25.28 -9.48 8.09
N THR A 306 24.42 -8.95 7.20
CA THR A 306 24.58 -7.62 6.60
C THR A 306 23.66 -6.54 7.18
N GLY A 307 22.52 -6.92 7.76
CA GLY A 307 21.43 -6.02 8.14
C GLY A 307 20.46 -5.64 7.01
N ASP A 308 20.64 -6.13 5.78
CA ASP A 308 19.82 -5.70 4.64
C ASP A 308 18.36 -6.16 4.67
N LEU A 309 17.47 -5.32 4.15
CA LEU A 309 16.03 -5.58 4.00
C LEU A 309 15.77 -6.67 2.93
N GLU A 310 15.49 -7.89 3.37
CA GLU A 310 15.22 -9.05 2.51
C GLU A 310 13.74 -9.22 2.13
N ASP A 311 12.82 -8.85 3.03
CA ASP A 311 11.37 -8.96 2.82
C ASP A 311 10.69 -7.70 3.36
N PHE A 312 9.58 -7.31 2.75
CA PHE A 312 8.90 -6.04 2.95
C PHE A 312 7.85 -6.14 4.07
N PRO A 313 7.26 -5.02 4.58
CA PRO A 313 7.37 -3.62 4.16
C PRO A 313 8.49 -2.83 4.83
N GLY A 314 8.93 -1.76 4.17
CA GLY A 314 10.03 -0.90 4.59
C GLY A 314 10.85 -0.45 3.38
N LEU A 315 11.77 0.49 3.58
CA LEU A 315 12.69 1.01 2.54
C LEU A 315 14.15 1.08 3.03
N ASP A 316 14.38 0.98 4.33
CA ASP A 316 15.71 1.03 4.95
C ASP A 316 16.06 -0.31 5.59
N SER A 317 17.33 -0.65 5.49
CA SER A 317 18.01 -1.77 6.14
C SER A 317 18.37 -1.41 7.59
N LEU A 318 18.78 -2.39 8.39
CA LEU A 318 19.37 -2.17 9.71
C LEU A 318 20.82 -1.73 9.61
N HIS A 319 21.28 -0.92 10.57
CA HIS A 319 22.72 -0.84 10.84
C HIS A 319 23.25 -2.19 11.32
N LYS A 320 24.43 -2.55 10.82
CA LYS A 320 25.24 -3.67 11.27
C LYS A 320 26.37 -3.11 12.14
N PHE A 321 26.62 -3.75 13.28
CA PHE A 321 27.66 -3.35 14.23
C PHE A 321 28.77 -4.41 14.30
N GLN A 322 29.98 -3.98 14.64
CA GLN A 322 31.13 -4.89 14.76
C GLN A 322 30.99 -5.69 16.06
N VAL A 323 31.23 -6.99 15.98
CA VAL A 323 31.33 -7.88 17.15
C VAL A 323 32.75 -8.43 17.23
N LYS A 324 33.29 -8.52 18.44
CA LYS A 324 34.53 -9.23 18.78
C LYS A 324 34.23 -10.26 19.87
N ILE A 325 35.00 -11.34 19.90
CA ILE A 325 34.95 -12.34 20.97
C ILE A 325 36.37 -12.53 21.50
N GLU A 326 36.59 -12.17 22.76
CA GLU A 326 37.91 -12.21 23.40
C GLU A 326 37.76 -12.81 24.82
N LYS A 327 38.49 -13.90 25.13
CA LYS A 327 38.44 -14.56 26.45
C LYS A 327 37.01 -14.83 26.94
N GLU A 328 36.22 -15.47 26.08
CA GLU A 328 34.77 -15.74 26.24
C GLU A 328 33.85 -14.52 26.39
N LYS A 329 34.35 -13.28 26.29
CA LYS A 329 33.54 -12.06 26.35
C LYS A 329 33.14 -11.61 24.95
N VAL A 330 31.85 -11.31 24.77
CA VAL A 330 31.29 -10.75 23.54
C VAL A 330 31.29 -9.22 23.67
N THR A 331 32.01 -8.55 22.80
CA THR A 331 32.14 -7.09 22.77
C THR A 331 31.57 -6.54 21.48
N VAL A 332 30.72 -5.52 21.57
CA VAL A 332 30.11 -4.84 20.42
C VAL A 332 30.69 -3.43 20.29
N ARG A 333 31.04 -3.05 19.06
CA ARG A 333 31.53 -1.72 18.69
C ARG A 333 30.61 -1.08 17.64
N ALA A 334 30.16 0.13 17.92
CA ALA A 334 29.17 0.86 17.14
C ALA A 334 29.49 2.37 17.11
N SER A 335 29.08 3.10 16.06
CA SER A 335 29.12 4.57 16.09
C SER A 335 27.88 5.13 16.78
N LYS A 336 28.05 6.24 17.53
CA LYS A 336 26.96 6.92 18.25
C LYS A 336 25.81 7.30 17.32
N GLN A 337 26.13 7.82 16.12
CA GLN A 337 25.14 8.16 15.11
C GLN A 337 24.34 6.95 14.62
N ALA A 338 24.97 5.80 14.39
CA ALA A 338 24.29 4.58 13.95
C ALA A 338 23.43 3.96 15.06
N LEU A 339 23.81 4.10 16.35
CA LEU A 339 22.98 3.75 17.50
C LEU A 339 21.75 4.65 17.65
N GLN A 340 21.83 5.92 17.24
CA GLN A 340 20.67 6.81 17.26
C GLN A 340 19.76 6.60 16.04
N LEU A 341 20.33 6.42 14.84
CA LEU A 341 19.56 6.20 13.61
C LEU A 341 18.92 4.81 13.54
N GLN A 342 19.60 3.76 14.00
CA GLN A 342 19.23 2.33 13.95
C GLN A 342 19.04 1.71 12.55
N ARG A 343 18.67 2.53 11.56
CA ARG A 343 18.44 2.19 10.16
C ARG A 343 19.44 2.87 9.23
N ARG A 344 19.67 2.25 8.08
CA ARG A 344 20.43 2.80 6.95
C ARG A 344 19.69 2.55 5.66
N THR A 345 19.78 3.46 4.71
CA THR A 345 19.45 3.14 3.31
C THR A 345 20.51 2.17 2.76
N LYS A 346 20.14 1.21 1.88
CA LYS A 346 21.13 0.37 1.17
C LYS A 346 21.99 1.27 0.27
N VAL A 347 23.26 0.90 0.06
CA VAL A 347 24.16 1.64 -0.85
C VAL A 347 23.54 1.68 -2.25
N MET A 348 23.62 2.84 -2.90
CA MET A 348 22.97 3.12 -4.18
C MET A 348 23.90 3.91 -5.11
N ALA A 349 23.91 3.52 -6.39
CA ALA A 349 24.49 4.28 -7.47
C ALA A 349 23.81 5.65 -7.63
N LYS A 350 24.56 6.61 -8.17
CA LYS A 350 24.04 7.92 -8.60
C LYS A 350 23.85 7.91 -10.11
N CYS A 351 22.97 8.78 -10.60
CA CYS A 351 22.86 9.00 -12.04
C CYS A 351 24.16 9.63 -12.57
N ILE A 352 24.83 8.98 -13.52
CA ILE A 352 26.09 9.46 -14.12
C ILE A 352 25.81 10.53 -15.17
N SER A 353 24.73 10.36 -15.92
CA SER A 353 24.24 11.30 -16.93
C SER A 353 22.90 11.89 -16.48
N PRO A 354 22.88 12.85 -15.54
CA PRO A 354 21.69 13.62 -15.22
C PRO A 354 21.39 14.56 -16.40
N SER A 355 20.73 14.02 -17.43
CA SER A 355 20.19 14.81 -18.53
C SER A 355 19.41 15.98 -17.95
N ALA A 356 19.80 17.21 -18.30
CA ALA A 356 18.96 18.35 -18.02
C ALA A 356 17.55 18.09 -18.59
N GLY A 357 16.52 18.51 -17.85
CA GLY A 357 15.13 18.25 -18.25
C GLY A 357 14.83 18.72 -19.68
N HIS A 358 13.75 18.18 -20.25
CA HIS A 358 13.31 18.30 -21.65
C HIS A 358 13.85 17.28 -22.67
N SER A 359 14.68 16.29 -22.27
CA SER A 359 14.88 15.12 -23.16
C SER A 359 13.59 14.30 -23.29
N SER A 360 13.17 13.99 -24.52
CA SER A 360 12.00 13.17 -24.84
C SER A 360 12.23 11.66 -24.70
N SER A 361 13.40 11.22 -24.22
CA SER A 361 13.75 9.80 -24.05
C SER A 361 14.39 9.48 -22.69
N THR A 362 14.07 8.31 -22.14
CA THR A 362 14.62 7.78 -20.88
C THR A 362 15.00 6.31 -20.99
N ASN A 363 15.92 5.86 -20.15
CA ASN A 363 16.33 4.45 -20.11
C ASN A 363 15.26 3.63 -19.39
N VAL A 364 14.77 4.10 -18.24
CA VAL A 364 13.61 3.53 -17.53
C VAL A 364 12.52 4.57 -17.35
N LEU A 365 11.28 4.17 -17.68
CA LEU A 365 10.05 4.86 -17.29
C LEU A 365 9.25 3.99 -16.32
N ILE A 366 8.74 4.59 -15.25
CA ILE A 366 7.89 3.94 -14.26
C ILE A 366 6.59 4.75 -14.15
N VAL A 367 5.46 4.11 -14.48
CA VAL A 367 4.13 4.71 -14.48
C VAL A 367 3.41 4.34 -13.18
N GLY A 368 3.38 5.28 -12.23
CA GLY A 368 2.75 5.13 -10.91
C GLY A 368 3.76 5.15 -9.76
N ALA A 369 3.76 6.23 -8.97
CA ALA A 369 4.71 6.47 -7.88
C ALA A 369 4.26 5.91 -6.50
N GLY A 370 3.53 4.80 -6.50
CA GLY A 370 3.24 4.04 -5.27
C GLY A 370 4.40 3.15 -4.82
N ALA A 371 4.17 2.34 -3.79
CA ALA A 371 5.11 1.36 -3.22
C ALA A 371 5.94 0.59 -4.28
N ALA A 372 5.28 0.00 -5.28
CA ALA A 372 5.93 -0.75 -6.34
C ALA A 372 6.85 0.11 -7.24
N GLY A 373 6.43 1.32 -7.57
CA GLY A 373 7.20 2.23 -8.42
C GLY A 373 8.41 2.82 -7.72
N LEU A 374 8.24 3.24 -6.45
CA LEU A 374 9.35 3.71 -5.62
C LEU A 374 10.41 2.62 -5.41
N VAL A 375 10.00 1.42 -4.96
CA VAL A 375 10.95 0.33 -4.71
C VAL A 375 11.59 -0.18 -6.01
N CYS A 376 10.93 -0.11 -7.17
CA CYS A 376 11.60 -0.33 -8.44
C CYS A 376 12.72 0.70 -8.68
N ALA A 377 12.43 2.00 -8.55
CA ALA A 377 13.42 3.06 -8.74
C ALA A 377 14.60 2.96 -7.75
N GLU A 378 14.34 2.67 -6.48
CA GLU A 378 15.38 2.44 -5.48
C GLU A 378 16.18 1.16 -5.77
N THR A 379 15.52 0.05 -6.09
CA THR A 379 16.20 -1.23 -6.39
C THR A 379 17.13 -1.07 -7.60
N LEU A 380 16.70 -0.39 -8.67
CA LEU A 380 17.57 -0.10 -9.81
C LEU A 380 18.87 0.60 -9.36
N ARG A 381 18.78 1.62 -8.50
CA ARG A 381 19.96 2.30 -7.94
C ARG A 381 20.77 1.40 -7.00
N GLN A 382 20.13 0.53 -6.22
CA GLN A 382 20.80 -0.41 -5.31
C GLN A 382 21.60 -1.49 -6.06
N GLU A 383 21.09 -1.91 -7.22
CA GLU A 383 21.69 -2.88 -8.12
C GLU A 383 22.60 -2.22 -9.18
N GLY A 384 23.06 -0.99 -8.92
CA GLY A 384 24.12 -0.33 -9.70
C GLY A 384 23.68 0.46 -10.93
N PHE A 385 22.39 0.49 -11.29
CA PHE A 385 21.91 1.17 -12.50
C PHE A 385 22.15 2.69 -12.42
N SER A 386 22.83 3.25 -13.42
CA SER A 386 23.36 4.62 -13.43
C SER A 386 22.70 5.59 -14.41
N ASP A 387 21.76 5.14 -15.25
CA ASP A 387 21.16 5.98 -16.29
C ASP A 387 19.89 6.71 -15.82
N ARG A 388 19.20 7.42 -16.71
CA ARG A 388 17.95 8.15 -16.41
C ARG A 388 16.82 7.19 -15.98
N ILE A 389 16.23 7.47 -14.81
CA ILE A 389 14.98 6.88 -14.33
C ILE A 389 13.97 8.01 -14.22
N VAL A 390 12.79 7.86 -14.86
CA VAL A 390 11.65 8.75 -14.71
C VAL A 390 10.52 8.01 -14.01
N LEU A 391 10.00 8.57 -12.91
CA LEU A 391 8.88 8.06 -12.12
C LEU A 391 7.72 9.06 -12.21
N CYS A 392 6.68 8.74 -12.98
CA CYS A 392 5.51 9.61 -13.16
C CYS A 392 4.30 9.17 -12.32
N THR A 393 3.43 10.13 -11.97
CA THR A 393 2.26 9.89 -11.12
C THR A 393 1.18 10.96 -11.32
N LEU A 394 -0.07 10.57 -11.08
CA LEU A 394 -1.23 11.46 -11.02
C LEU A 394 -1.25 12.34 -9.78
N ASP A 395 -0.69 11.85 -8.67
CA ASP A 395 -0.61 12.60 -7.41
C ASP A 395 0.34 13.81 -7.56
N ARG A 396 0.01 14.92 -6.88
CA ARG A 396 0.91 16.09 -6.74
C ARG A 396 2.06 15.87 -5.76
N HIS A 397 1.97 14.84 -4.93
CA HIS A 397 2.91 14.54 -3.87
C HIS A 397 3.99 13.56 -4.31
N LEU A 398 5.18 13.68 -3.73
CA LEU A 398 6.21 12.65 -3.78
C LEU A 398 5.70 11.34 -3.12
N PRO A 399 6.25 10.17 -3.48
CA PRO A 399 5.85 8.87 -2.91
C PRO A 399 5.61 8.89 -1.40
N TYR A 400 4.41 8.47 -0.99
CA TYR A 400 3.94 8.53 0.39
C TYR A 400 3.22 7.23 0.81
N ASP A 401 3.18 6.99 2.12
CA ASP A 401 2.62 5.81 2.76
C ASP A 401 1.09 5.81 2.70
N ARG A 402 0.53 5.11 1.71
CA ARG A 402 -0.93 4.97 1.56
C ARG A 402 -1.56 4.10 2.65
N ALA A 403 -0.80 3.26 3.36
CA ALA A 403 -1.34 2.42 4.43
C ALA A 403 -1.71 3.21 5.70
N LYS A 404 -1.20 4.44 5.84
CA LYS A 404 -1.58 5.41 6.87
C LYS A 404 -2.87 6.18 6.56
N LEU A 405 -3.30 6.30 5.30
CA LEU A 405 -4.45 7.16 4.93
C LEU A 405 -5.75 6.80 5.64
N SER A 406 -5.93 5.54 6.04
CA SER A 406 -7.08 5.03 6.81
C SER A 406 -6.84 4.89 8.32
N LYS A 407 -5.60 5.12 8.80
CA LYS A 407 -5.18 4.97 10.20
C LYS A 407 -4.75 6.30 10.85
N SER A 408 -4.54 7.33 10.04
CA SER A 408 -4.02 8.65 10.44
C SER A 408 -4.55 9.70 9.46
N LEU A 409 -5.88 9.80 9.32
CA LEU A 409 -6.53 10.53 8.22
C LEU A 409 -6.23 12.05 8.18
N ASP A 410 -5.86 12.67 9.31
CA ASP A 410 -5.45 14.08 9.40
C ASP A 410 -3.92 14.31 9.36
N ALA A 411 -3.14 13.28 9.01
CA ALA A 411 -1.72 13.43 8.72
C ALA A 411 -1.50 14.33 7.48
N GLN A 412 -0.46 15.16 7.55
CA GLN A 412 -0.04 16.03 6.45
C GLN A 412 0.85 15.26 5.46
N PRO A 413 0.89 15.61 4.16
CA PRO A 413 1.63 14.85 3.14
C PRO A 413 3.11 14.58 3.49
N GLU A 414 3.75 15.52 4.17
CA GLU A 414 5.15 15.45 4.61
C GLU A 414 5.37 14.38 5.69
N GLN A 415 4.36 14.11 6.52
CA GLN A 415 4.36 13.05 7.55
C GLN A 415 4.06 11.66 6.96
N LEU A 416 3.52 11.64 5.74
CA LEU A 416 3.24 10.44 4.96
C LEU A 416 4.38 10.11 3.99
N ALA A 417 5.20 11.08 3.60
CA ALA A 417 6.29 10.93 2.63
C ALA A 417 7.24 9.78 2.99
N LEU A 418 7.52 8.93 2.00
CA LEU A 418 8.39 7.75 2.14
C LEU A 418 9.87 8.11 2.02
N ARG A 419 10.19 9.15 1.24
CA ARG A 419 11.53 9.71 1.04
C ARG A 419 11.43 11.23 0.94
N PRO A 420 12.40 12.00 1.50
CA PRO A 420 12.44 13.46 1.33
C PRO A 420 12.77 13.84 -0.12
N LYS A 421 12.49 15.08 -0.53
CA LYS A 421 12.73 15.58 -1.90
C LYS A 421 14.20 15.46 -2.31
N GLU A 422 15.08 15.62 -1.34
CA GLU A 422 16.54 15.61 -1.45
C GLU A 422 17.06 14.23 -1.85
N PHE A 423 16.35 13.16 -1.48
CA PHE A 423 16.66 11.78 -1.87
C PHE A 423 16.58 11.58 -3.39
N PHE A 424 15.45 11.98 -3.99
CA PHE A 424 15.22 11.85 -5.44
C PHE A 424 16.28 12.63 -6.23
N ARG A 425 16.64 13.83 -5.74
CA ARG A 425 17.75 14.63 -6.30
C ARG A 425 19.11 13.95 -6.13
N ALA A 426 19.43 13.41 -4.95
CA ALA A 426 20.73 12.82 -4.64
C ALA A 426 21.05 11.55 -5.45
N TYR A 427 20.02 10.78 -5.83
CA TYR A 427 20.14 9.56 -6.63
C TYR A 427 19.69 9.73 -8.09
N GLY A 428 19.32 10.94 -8.51
CA GLY A 428 18.90 11.24 -9.87
C GLY A 428 17.69 10.42 -10.33
N ILE A 429 16.65 10.36 -9.50
CA ILE A 429 15.34 9.79 -9.84
C ILE A 429 14.43 10.97 -10.20
N GLU A 430 14.05 11.08 -11.46
CA GLU A 430 13.26 12.21 -11.96
C GLU A 430 11.77 11.98 -11.67
N MET A 431 11.13 12.96 -11.03
CA MET A 431 9.73 12.87 -10.60
C MET A 431 8.84 13.72 -11.50
N LEU A 432 7.85 13.10 -12.14
CA LEU A 432 6.80 13.80 -12.90
C LEU A 432 5.46 13.65 -12.16
N THR A 433 5.17 14.60 -11.27
CA THR A 433 3.91 14.72 -10.53
C THR A 433 2.80 15.32 -11.40
N GLU A 434 1.53 15.04 -11.04
CA GLU A 434 0.32 15.47 -11.78
C GLU A 434 0.28 15.04 -13.27
N ALA A 435 1.14 14.09 -13.66
CA ALA A 435 1.40 13.69 -15.04
C ALA A 435 0.62 12.42 -15.43
N GLN A 436 -0.55 12.61 -16.05
CA GLN A 436 -1.40 11.50 -16.50
C GLN A 436 -0.91 10.87 -17.80
N VAL A 437 -0.44 9.62 -17.76
CA VAL A 437 -0.32 8.76 -18.96
C VAL A 437 -1.71 8.32 -19.43
N VAL A 438 -1.99 8.46 -20.72
CA VAL A 438 -3.29 8.13 -21.36
C VAL A 438 -3.19 7.03 -22.42
N THR A 439 -1.99 6.77 -22.96
CA THR A 439 -1.73 5.67 -23.89
C THR A 439 -0.30 5.17 -23.72
N VAL A 440 -0.06 3.89 -23.96
CA VAL A 440 1.28 3.33 -24.17
C VAL A 440 1.36 2.76 -25.59
N ASP A 441 2.30 3.26 -26.38
CA ASP A 441 2.66 2.71 -27.69
C ASP A 441 3.87 1.80 -27.51
N VAL A 442 3.63 0.49 -27.47
CA VAL A 442 4.71 -0.50 -27.30
C VAL A 442 5.55 -0.72 -28.55
N ARG A 443 5.07 -0.34 -29.74
CA ARG A 443 5.78 -0.51 -31.01
C ARG A 443 6.90 0.53 -31.13
N ASN A 444 6.56 1.79 -30.86
CA ASN A 444 7.50 2.90 -30.85
C ASN A 444 8.14 3.13 -29.46
N LYS A 445 7.78 2.32 -28.45
CA LYS A 445 8.20 2.40 -27.05
C LYS A 445 8.00 3.79 -26.43
N LYS A 446 6.78 4.34 -26.52
CA LYS A 446 6.43 5.67 -26.00
C LYS A 446 5.27 5.61 -25.02
N ALA A 447 5.37 6.33 -23.91
CA ALA A 447 4.21 6.75 -23.15
C ALA A 447 3.69 8.08 -23.70
N VAL A 448 2.38 8.21 -23.84
CA VAL A 448 1.69 9.45 -24.23
C VAL A 448 0.94 9.99 -23.02
N PHE A 449 1.15 11.25 -22.72
CA PHE A 449 0.54 11.96 -21.60
C PHE A 449 -0.68 12.78 -22.07
N LYS A 450 -1.56 13.16 -21.13
CA LYS A 450 -2.85 13.82 -21.39
C LYS A 450 -2.72 15.21 -22.04
N ASP A 451 -1.61 15.90 -21.80
CA ASP A 451 -1.20 17.16 -22.41
C ASP A 451 -0.64 16.99 -23.84
N GLY A 452 -0.48 15.75 -24.32
CA GLY A 452 0.14 15.42 -25.59
C GLY A 452 1.66 15.23 -25.52
N PHE A 453 2.29 15.39 -24.36
CA PHE A 453 3.71 15.07 -24.16
C PHE A 453 3.98 13.58 -24.41
N LYS A 454 5.16 13.26 -24.93
CA LYS A 454 5.55 11.89 -25.31
C LYS A 454 6.95 11.59 -24.79
N LEU A 455 7.09 10.47 -24.08
CA LEU A 455 8.33 10.03 -23.48
C LEU A 455 8.68 8.62 -23.99
N GLU A 456 9.77 8.52 -24.75
CA GLU A 456 10.38 7.28 -25.20
C GLU A 456 11.07 6.54 -24.05
N TYR A 457 10.99 5.21 -24.02
CA TYR A 457 11.59 4.38 -22.96
C TYR A 457 12.37 3.18 -23.53
N SER A 458 13.46 2.77 -22.86
CA SER A 458 14.12 1.49 -23.14
C SER A 458 13.52 0.32 -22.34
N LYS A 459 13.08 0.57 -21.11
CA LYS A 459 12.32 -0.34 -20.23
C LYS A 459 11.14 0.42 -19.61
N LEU A 460 10.02 -0.26 -19.40
CA LEU A 460 8.81 0.30 -18.79
C LEU A 460 8.36 -0.54 -17.59
N LEU A 461 8.03 0.10 -16.47
CA LEU A 461 7.23 -0.50 -15.39
C LEU A 461 5.85 0.15 -15.34
N LEU A 462 4.81 -0.68 -15.37
CA LEU A 462 3.42 -0.31 -15.12
C LEU A 462 3.07 -0.61 -13.66
N ALA A 463 3.07 0.42 -12.83
CA ALA A 463 2.65 0.36 -11.43
C ALA A 463 1.45 1.31 -11.12
N PRO A 464 0.40 1.41 -11.97
CA PRO A 464 -0.69 2.37 -11.75
C PRO A 464 -1.56 2.01 -10.54
N GLY A 465 -1.45 0.77 -10.03
CA GLY A 465 -2.22 0.29 -8.89
C GLY A 465 -3.72 0.20 -9.19
N SER A 466 -4.52 0.66 -8.24
CA SER A 466 -5.98 0.56 -8.24
C SER A 466 -6.71 1.90 -8.10
N SER A 467 -7.96 1.94 -8.58
CA SER A 467 -8.93 3.02 -8.38
C SER A 467 -10.10 2.52 -7.54
N PRO A 468 -10.59 3.27 -6.54
CA PRO A 468 -11.75 2.86 -5.74
C PRO A 468 -13.01 2.59 -6.58
N LYS A 469 -13.84 1.61 -6.18
CA LYS A 469 -15.21 1.46 -6.70
C LYS A 469 -16.10 2.56 -6.09
N THR A 470 -16.96 3.18 -6.90
CA THR A 470 -17.94 4.19 -6.49
C THR A 470 -19.34 3.60 -6.37
N LEU A 471 -20.25 4.28 -5.66
CA LEU A 471 -21.65 3.86 -5.59
C LEU A 471 -22.39 4.14 -6.91
N ASN A 472 -23.16 3.16 -7.39
CA ASN A 472 -24.05 3.32 -8.54
C ASN A 472 -25.51 3.40 -8.09
N CYS A 473 -25.85 4.49 -7.39
CA CYS A 473 -27.16 4.74 -6.81
C CYS A 473 -27.67 6.14 -7.18
N LYS A 474 -28.95 6.44 -6.89
CA LYS A 474 -29.49 7.79 -7.05
C LYS A 474 -28.75 8.74 -6.08
N GLY A 475 -28.30 9.89 -6.58
CA GLY A 475 -27.54 10.86 -5.77
C GLY A 475 -26.05 10.52 -5.57
N LYS A 476 -25.47 9.60 -6.34
CA LYS A 476 -24.03 9.27 -6.30
C LYS A 476 -23.08 10.49 -6.45
N ASP A 477 -23.55 11.57 -7.09
CA ASP A 477 -22.78 12.77 -7.42
C ASP A 477 -22.95 13.91 -6.37
N VAL A 478 -23.55 13.61 -5.20
CA VAL A 478 -23.82 14.55 -4.09
C VAL A 478 -22.54 14.91 -3.31
N GLU A 479 -22.42 16.16 -2.85
CA GLU A 479 -21.27 16.60 -2.05
C GLU A 479 -21.18 15.87 -0.69
N ASN A 480 -19.97 15.79 -0.15
CA ASN A 480 -19.59 15.05 1.07
C ASN A 480 -19.63 13.51 0.96
N VAL A 481 -19.75 12.96 -0.25
CA VAL A 481 -19.58 11.53 -0.54
C VAL A 481 -18.15 11.30 -1.05
N PHE A 482 -17.34 10.54 -0.30
CA PHE A 482 -15.91 10.38 -0.57
C PHE A 482 -15.50 8.92 -0.81
N THR A 483 -14.48 8.73 -1.65
CA THR A 483 -13.58 7.58 -1.55
C THR A 483 -12.22 8.11 -1.06
N ILE A 484 -11.44 7.31 -0.31
CA ILE A 484 -10.14 7.76 0.19
C ILE A 484 -9.02 7.15 -0.66
N ARG A 485 -8.31 8.00 -1.43
CA ARG A 485 -7.12 7.57 -2.20
C ARG A 485 -5.91 8.50 -2.02
N THR A 486 -6.14 9.76 -1.66
CA THR A 486 -5.13 10.81 -1.43
C THR A 486 -5.16 11.34 0.01
N PRO A 487 -4.10 12.02 0.49
CA PRO A 487 -4.10 12.72 1.78
C PRO A 487 -5.26 13.70 1.92
N GLU A 488 -5.65 14.37 0.84
CA GLU A 488 -6.70 15.39 0.83
C GLU A 488 -8.11 14.80 0.95
N ASP A 489 -8.33 13.57 0.51
CA ASP A 489 -9.61 12.87 0.73
C ASP A 489 -9.77 12.55 2.22
N ALA A 490 -8.75 11.93 2.81
CA ALA A 490 -8.71 11.59 4.23
C ALA A 490 -8.86 12.85 5.12
N ASN A 491 -8.11 13.92 4.81
CA ASN A 491 -8.18 15.18 5.52
C ASN A 491 -9.55 15.89 5.34
N ARG A 492 -10.20 15.78 4.18
CA ARG A 492 -11.56 16.32 3.95
C ARG A 492 -12.59 15.56 4.79
N VAL A 493 -12.56 14.23 4.76
CA VAL A 493 -13.43 13.36 5.57
C VAL A 493 -13.34 13.72 7.05
N VAL A 494 -12.14 13.86 7.62
CA VAL A 494 -11.97 14.23 9.04
C VAL A 494 -12.49 15.62 9.35
N ARG A 495 -12.21 16.62 8.51
CA ARG A 495 -12.70 18.00 8.77
C ARG A 495 -14.23 18.08 8.75
N LEU A 496 -14.88 17.36 7.85
CA LEU A 496 -16.34 17.40 7.70
C LEU A 496 -17.07 16.50 8.69
N ALA A 497 -16.48 15.39 9.12
CA ALA A 497 -17.09 14.47 10.09
C ALA A 497 -17.03 14.98 11.54
N ARG A 498 -16.16 15.96 11.87
CA ARG A 498 -15.98 16.48 13.24
C ARG A 498 -17.30 16.97 13.85
N GLY A 499 -17.74 16.28 14.91
CA GLY A 499 -19.00 16.59 15.60
C GLY A 499 -20.28 16.31 14.79
N ARG A 500 -20.20 15.52 13.72
CA ARG A 500 -21.29 15.24 12.77
C ARG A 500 -21.52 13.74 12.54
N ASN A 501 -22.50 13.37 11.73
CA ASN A 501 -22.85 11.98 11.45
C ASN A 501 -22.07 11.46 10.24
N ALA A 502 -21.30 10.39 10.44
CA ALA A 502 -20.56 9.73 9.39
C ALA A 502 -21.20 8.37 9.05
N VAL A 503 -21.42 8.13 7.76
CA VAL A 503 -21.75 6.79 7.23
C VAL A 503 -20.54 6.24 6.47
N VAL A 504 -20.22 4.97 6.69
CA VAL A 504 -19.21 4.23 5.94
C VAL A 504 -19.90 3.09 5.21
N VAL A 505 -19.60 2.89 3.93
CA VAL A 505 -20.22 1.84 3.11
C VAL A 505 -19.13 0.83 2.70
N GLY A 506 -19.28 -0.40 3.16
CA GLY A 506 -18.30 -1.49 3.07
C GLY A 506 -17.51 -1.68 4.37
N ALA A 507 -17.72 -2.81 5.04
CA ALA A 507 -17.02 -3.29 6.23
C ALA A 507 -15.76 -4.12 5.91
N GLY A 508 -15.05 -3.73 4.84
CA GLY A 508 -13.70 -4.19 4.52
C GLY A 508 -12.62 -3.35 5.22
N PHE A 509 -11.33 -3.69 5.00
CA PHE A 509 -10.20 -3.06 5.70
C PHE A 509 -10.21 -1.52 5.67
N LEU A 510 -10.45 -0.89 4.52
CA LEU A 510 -10.49 0.58 4.43
C LEU A 510 -11.63 1.17 5.28
N GLY A 511 -12.85 0.64 5.13
CA GLY A 511 -14.02 1.17 5.81
C GLY A 511 -13.98 0.96 7.32
N MET A 512 -13.55 -0.22 7.78
CA MET A 512 -13.43 -0.52 9.21
C MET A 512 -12.35 0.33 9.89
N GLU A 513 -11.18 0.53 9.26
CA GLU A 513 -10.16 1.44 9.80
C GLU A 513 -10.65 2.90 9.86
N VAL A 514 -11.33 3.38 8.82
CA VAL A 514 -11.94 4.72 8.81
C VAL A 514 -13.03 4.87 9.87
N ALA A 515 -13.91 3.88 10.04
CA ALA A 515 -14.96 3.91 11.05
C ALA A 515 -14.38 3.92 12.47
N ALA A 516 -13.34 3.12 12.75
CA ALA A 516 -12.64 3.15 14.02
C ALA A 516 -12.00 4.51 14.27
N TYR A 517 -11.31 5.08 13.28
CA TYR A 517 -10.65 6.38 13.39
C TYR A 517 -11.65 7.54 13.57
N LEU A 518 -12.81 7.50 12.91
CA LEU A 518 -13.84 8.53 13.02
C LEU A 518 -14.63 8.46 14.34
N THR A 519 -14.59 7.34 15.07
CA THR A 519 -15.34 7.16 16.32
C THR A 519 -15.00 8.20 17.39
N GLU A 520 -13.74 8.64 17.47
CA GLU A 520 -13.29 9.68 18.41
C GLU A 520 -13.58 11.12 17.93
N LYS A 521 -14.05 11.30 16.69
CA LYS A 521 -14.11 12.62 16.02
C LYS A 521 -15.52 12.98 15.56
N ALA A 522 -16.33 12.00 15.18
CA ALA A 522 -17.72 12.15 14.76
C ALA A 522 -18.70 12.19 15.96
N HIS A 523 -19.89 12.74 15.75
CA HIS A 523 -21.01 12.59 16.69
C HIS A 523 -21.60 11.18 16.64
N SER A 524 -21.65 10.58 15.44
CA SER A 524 -22.01 9.18 15.27
C SER A 524 -21.31 8.56 14.06
N VAL A 525 -21.06 7.25 14.12
CA VAL A 525 -20.51 6.45 13.01
C VAL A 525 -21.44 5.27 12.75
N SER A 526 -21.88 5.14 11.50
CA SER A 526 -22.67 4.00 11.02
C SER A 526 -21.92 3.28 9.90
N VAL A 527 -21.97 1.95 9.87
CA VAL A 527 -21.38 1.11 8.81
C VAL A 527 -22.50 0.34 8.09
N VAL A 528 -22.50 0.38 6.77
CA VAL A 528 -23.44 -0.33 5.88
C VAL A 528 -22.68 -1.40 5.11
N GLU A 529 -23.20 -2.63 5.05
CA GLU A 529 -22.53 -3.77 4.41
C GLU A 529 -23.55 -4.77 3.82
N LEU A 530 -23.18 -5.39 2.69
CA LEU A 530 -23.94 -6.44 2.00
C LEU A 530 -23.81 -7.81 2.69
N GLU A 531 -22.61 -8.11 3.19
CA GLU A 531 -22.34 -9.31 3.98
C GLU A 531 -23.08 -9.28 5.34
N GLU A 532 -23.20 -10.45 5.98
CA GLU A 532 -23.74 -10.58 7.35
C GLU A 532 -22.75 -10.06 8.41
N THR A 533 -21.45 -10.16 8.15
CA THR A 533 -20.38 -9.89 9.12
C THR A 533 -19.22 -9.13 8.46
N PRO A 534 -18.57 -8.16 9.14
CA PRO A 534 -17.34 -7.54 8.65
C PRO A 534 -16.30 -8.59 8.26
N PHE A 535 -15.54 -8.31 7.19
CA PHE A 535 -14.48 -9.19 6.68
C PHE A 535 -14.87 -10.64 6.29
N ARG A 536 -16.16 -11.01 6.15
CA ARG A 536 -16.62 -12.42 5.99
C ARG A 536 -15.76 -13.26 5.03
N ARG A 537 -15.53 -12.78 3.81
CA ARG A 537 -14.72 -13.42 2.76
C ARG A 537 -13.21 -13.60 3.10
N PHE A 538 -12.66 -12.79 4.00
CA PHE A 538 -11.23 -12.76 4.33
C PHE A 538 -10.88 -13.41 5.68
N LEU A 539 -11.74 -13.25 6.69
CA LEU A 539 -11.48 -13.72 8.06
C LEU A 539 -12.53 -14.72 8.57
N GLY A 540 -13.55 -15.03 7.78
CA GLY A 540 -14.64 -15.90 8.18
C GLY A 540 -15.59 -15.28 9.22
N GLU A 541 -16.74 -15.91 9.36
CA GLU A 541 -17.88 -15.41 10.13
C GLU A 541 -17.59 -15.27 11.64
N ARG A 542 -16.85 -16.22 12.23
CA ARG A 542 -16.48 -16.23 13.66
C ARG A 542 -15.61 -15.04 14.05
N VAL A 543 -14.57 -14.75 13.27
CA VAL A 543 -13.68 -13.59 13.49
C VAL A 543 -14.39 -12.29 13.10
N GLY A 544 -15.22 -12.32 12.06
CA GLY A 544 -16.07 -11.20 11.64
C GLY A 544 -16.98 -10.71 12.77
N ARG A 545 -17.71 -11.61 13.44
CA ARG A 545 -18.58 -11.24 14.59
C ARG A 545 -17.79 -10.76 15.81
N ALA A 546 -16.62 -11.33 16.10
CA ALA A 546 -15.76 -10.83 17.18
C ALA A 546 -15.29 -9.38 16.94
N LEU A 547 -14.88 -9.06 15.71
CA LEU A 547 -14.52 -7.70 15.31
C LEU A 547 -15.75 -6.77 15.24
N MET A 548 -16.93 -7.27 14.87
CA MET A 548 -18.19 -6.50 14.91
C MET A 548 -18.54 -6.07 16.34
N LYS A 549 -18.54 -7.01 17.30
CA LYS A 549 -18.77 -6.75 18.73
C LYS A 549 -17.77 -5.73 19.30
N MET A 550 -16.52 -5.76 18.86
CA MET A 550 -15.51 -4.73 19.22
C MET A 550 -15.93 -3.33 18.75
N PHE A 551 -16.46 -3.19 17.54
CA PHE A 551 -16.91 -1.91 16.97
C PHE A 551 -18.22 -1.42 17.62
N GLU A 552 -19.15 -2.33 17.93
CA GLU A 552 -20.41 -2.02 18.63
C GLU A 552 -20.16 -1.55 20.07
N ASN A 553 -19.21 -2.17 20.77
CA ASN A 553 -18.72 -1.69 22.08
C ASN A 553 -18.10 -0.28 22.00
N ASN A 554 -17.56 0.08 20.83
CA ASN A 554 -17.08 1.44 20.51
C ASN A 554 -18.18 2.32 19.88
N ARG A 555 -19.47 1.96 20.04
CA ARG A 555 -20.66 2.73 19.64
C ARG A 555 -20.88 2.90 18.12
N VAL A 556 -20.15 2.15 17.30
CA VAL A 556 -20.39 2.10 15.85
C VAL A 556 -21.66 1.28 15.57
N LYS A 557 -22.57 1.83 14.76
CA LYS A 557 -23.86 1.18 14.42
C LYS A 557 -23.74 0.42 13.11
N PHE A 558 -24.07 -0.87 13.10
CA PHE A 558 -24.05 -1.68 11.88
C PHE A 558 -25.42 -1.81 11.22
N TYR A 559 -25.40 -1.79 9.88
CA TYR A 559 -26.52 -2.02 8.98
C TYR A 559 -26.05 -3.06 7.95
N MET A 560 -26.03 -4.32 8.40
CA MET A 560 -25.59 -5.49 7.61
C MET A 560 -26.70 -5.97 6.67
N GLN A 561 -26.35 -6.83 5.71
CA GLN A 561 -27.27 -7.42 4.72
C GLN A 561 -28.12 -6.37 3.97
N THR A 562 -27.57 -5.18 3.71
CA THR A 562 -28.28 -4.09 3.05
C THR A 562 -27.33 -3.13 2.33
N GLU A 563 -27.85 -2.34 1.40
CA GLU A 563 -27.06 -1.44 0.56
C GLU A 563 -27.73 -0.07 0.43
N VAL A 564 -26.96 0.92 -0.03
CA VAL A 564 -27.44 2.27 -0.31
C VAL A 564 -28.32 2.28 -1.56
N LEU A 565 -29.58 2.65 -1.40
CA LEU A 565 -30.56 2.84 -2.48
C LEU A 565 -30.49 4.26 -3.07
N GLU A 566 -30.37 5.27 -2.19
CA GLU A 566 -30.40 6.68 -2.54
C GLU A 566 -29.57 7.50 -1.55
N LEU A 567 -28.81 8.46 -2.07
CA LEU A 567 -28.14 9.51 -1.31
C LEU A 567 -28.94 10.80 -1.51
N ARG A 568 -29.44 11.39 -0.42
CA ARG A 568 -30.25 12.62 -0.49
C ARG A 568 -29.45 13.82 -0.03
N ALA A 569 -29.68 14.92 -0.71
CA ALA A 569 -28.99 16.16 -0.49
C ALA A 569 -29.92 17.28 -0.02
N GLN A 570 -29.37 18.18 0.78
CA GLN A 570 -29.90 19.51 1.04
C GLN A 570 -28.81 20.51 0.61
N GLU A 571 -29.17 21.53 -0.19
CA GLU A 571 -28.20 22.51 -0.74
C GLU A 571 -26.97 21.86 -1.42
N GLY A 572 -27.20 20.75 -2.15
CA GLY A 572 -26.17 19.99 -2.87
C GLY A 572 -25.36 19.01 -2.01
N LYS A 573 -25.44 19.08 -0.67
CA LYS A 573 -24.65 18.30 0.28
C LYS A 573 -25.44 17.16 0.90
N LEU A 574 -24.77 16.04 1.16
CA LEU A 574 -25.37 14.88 1.81
C LEU A 574 -26.06 15.27 3.13
N GLN A 575 -27.27 14.74 3.29
CA GLN A 575 -28.12 14.91 4.48
C GLN A 575 -28.74 13.59 4.94
N GLU A 576 -29.03 12.66 4.00
CA GLU A 576 -29.51 11.30 4.30
C GLU A 576 -28.87 10.24 3.41
N VAL A 577 -28.61 9.06 3.99
CA VAL A 577 -28.33 7.81 3.25
C VAL A 577 -29.54 6.89 3.42
N VAL A 578 -30.22 6.58 2.33
CA VAL A 578 -31.38 5.67 2.29
C VAL A 578 -30.90 4.28 1.94
N LEU A 579 -31.31 3.29 2.73
CA LEU A 579 -30.96 1.88 2.53
C LEU A 579 -32.09 1.13 1.81
N LYS A 580 -31.77 0.04 1.09
CA LYS A 580 -32.80 -0.86 0.52
C LYS A 580 -33.71 -1.51 1.58
N SER A 581 -33.26 -1.57 2.83
CA SER A 581 -34.06 -1.97 4.00
C SER A 581 -35.03 -0.87 4.51
N SER A 582 -35.34 0.14 3.69
CA SER A 582 -36.17 1.32 3.99
C SER A 582 -35.71 2.21 5.16
N LYS A 583 -34.64 1.83 5.88
CA LYS A 583 -34.00 2.65 6.91
C LYS A 583 -33.34 3.87 6.27
N VAL A 584 -33.48 5.02 6.92
CA VAL A 584 -32.87 6.29 6.52
C VAL A 584 -31.88 6.73 7.60
N LEU A 585 -30.61 6.88 7.24
CA LEU A 585 -29.55 7.33 8.14
C LEU A 585 -29.30 8.82 7.94
N ARG A 586 -29.25 9.61 9.03
CA ARG A 586 -28.73 10.98 8.98
C ARG A 586 -27.22 10.91 8.71
N ALA A 587 -26.74 11.67 7.73
CA ALA A 587 -25.35 11.61 7.30
C ALA A 587 -24.91 12.97 6.75
N ASP A 588 -23.90 13.56 7.38
CA ASP A 588 -23.24 14.79 6.92
C ASP A 588 -22.04 14.46 6.01
N VAL A 589 -21.50 13.23 6.15
CA VAL A 589 -20.37 12.67 5.39
C VAL A 589 -20.64 11.19 5.09
N CYS A 590 -20.35 10.75 3.87
CA CYS A 590 -20.31 9.33 3.48
C CYS A 590 -18.90 8.95 3.01
N VAL A 591 -18.40 7.78 3.44
CA VAL A 591 -17.14 7.21 2.94
C VAL A 591 -17.40 5.84 2.31
N VAL A 592 -17.06 5.72 1.03
CA VAL A 592 -17.26 4.52 0.22
C VAL A 592 -15.98 3.69 0.20
N GLY A 593 -16.04 2.48 0.77
CA GLY A 593 -14.94 1.52 0.94
C GLY A 593 -15.19 0.16 0.28
N ILE A 594 -16.11 0.08 -0.68
CA ILE A 594 -16.60 -1.14 -1.36
C ILE A 594 -15.61 -1.82 -2.33
N GLY A 595 -14.30 -1.72 -2.04
CA GLY A 595 -13.23 -2.26 -2.87
C GLY A 595 -12.77 -1.33 -4.01
N ALA A 596 -12.05 -1.91 -4.97
CA ALA A 596 -11.34 -1.19 -6.02
C ALA A 596 -11.24 -2.01 -7.32
N VAL A 597 -10.84 -1.36 -8.41
CA VAL A 597 -10.56 -1.95 -9.73
C VAL A 597 -9.14 -1.60 -10.19
N PRO A 598 -8.48 -2.41 -11.03
CA PRO A 598 -7.15 -2.08 -11.55
C PRO A 598 -7.19 -0.81 -12.41
N ALA A 599 -6.23 0.09 -12.22
CA ALA A 599 -6.17 1.40 -12.87
C ALA A 599 -5.57 1.31 -14.30
N THR A 600 -6.07 0.38 -15.11
CA THR A 600 -5.45 -0.10 -16.36
C THR A 600 -6.18 0.32 -17.64
N GLY A 601 -7.25 1.12 -17.55
CA GLY A 601 -8.09 1.49 -18.70
C GLY A 601 -7.32 2.11 -19.89
N PHE A 602 -6.23 2.83 -19.61
CA PHE A 602 -5.32 3.43 -20.59
C PHE A 602 -4.51 2.41 -21.43
N LEU A 603 -4.55 1.12 -21.07
CA LEU A 603 -3.82 0.05 -21.74
C LEU A 603 -4.67 -0.73 -22.77
N ARG A 604 -5.99 -0.52 -22.85
CA ARG A 604 -6.91 -1.34 -23.68
C ARG A 604 -6.53 -1.43 -25.16
N GLN A 605 -5.81 -0.45 -25.71
CA GLN A 605 -5.35 -0.40 -27.11
C GLN A 605 -3.81 -0.45 -27.24
N SER A 606 -3.09 -0.71 -26.15
CA SER A 606 -1.62 -0.68 -26.11
C SER A 606 -0.91 -1.93 -26.64
N GLY A 607 -1.64 -3.05 -26.79
CA GLY A 607 -1.05 -4.37 -27.04
C GLY A 607 -0.52 -5.10 -25.79
N ILE A 608 -0.55 -4.45 -24.62
CA ILE A 608 -0.34 -5.12 -23.33
C ILE A 608 -1.61 -5.88 -22.96
N GLY A 609 -1.47 -7.17 -22.63
CA GLY A 609 -2.57 -8.04 -22.28
C GLY A 609 -3.20 -7.67 -20.93
N LEU A 610 -4.53 -7.78 -20.86
CA LEU A 610 -5.33 -7.63 -19.64
C LEU A 610 -6.19 -8.89 -19.47
N ASP A 611 -6.42 -9.33 -18.22
CA ASP A 611 -7.42 -10.37 -17.93
C ASP A 611 -8.85 -9.82 -18.09
N SER A 612 -9.86 -10.69 -18.02
CA SER A 612 -11.28 -10.32 -18.16
C SER A 612 -11.77 -9.30 -17.12
N ARG A 613 -11.03 -9.08 -16.03
CA ARG A 613 -11.32 -8.12 -14.96
C ARG A 613 -10.42 -6.87 -15.04
N GLY A 614 -9.58 -6.79 -16.07
CA GLY A 614 -8.69 -5.66 -16.35
C GLY A 614 -7.32 -5.71 -15.68
N PHE A 615 -6.92 -6.77 -14.99
CA PHE A 615 -5.57 -6.86 -14.40
C PHE A 615 -4.52 -7.21 -15.47
N ILE A 616 -3.31 -6.69 -15.34
CA ILE A 616 -2.18 -7.04 -16.22
C ILE A 616 -1.63 -8.41 -15.79
N PRO A 617 -1.67 -9.48 -16.63
CA PRO A 617 -1.05 -10.75 -16.29
C PRO A 617 0.48 -10.66 -16.41
N VAL A 618 1.19 -11.11 -15.38
CA VAL A 618 2.66 -11.19 -15.39
C VAL A 618 3.17 -12.59 -15.07
N ASN A 619 4.37 -12.91 -15.54
CA ASN A 619 5.10 -14.10 -15.10
C ASN A 619 5.75 -13.88 -13.71
N LYS A 620 6.47 -14.88 -13.19
CA LYS A 620 7.16 -14.77 -11.88
C LYS A 620 8.21 -13.65 -11.81
N MET A 621 8.74 -13.21 -12.95
CA MET A 621 9.75 -12.16 -13.10
C MET A 621 9.13 -10.76 -13.27
N MET A 622 7.81 -10.62 -13.07
CA MET A 622 7.03 -9.39 -13.25
C MET A 622 6.99 -8.86 -14.71
N GLN A 623 7.36 -9.69 -15.69
CA GLN A 623 7.29 -9.36 -17.11
C GLN A 623 5.86 -9.54 -17.64
N THR A 624 5.42 -8.62 -18.50
CA THR A 624 4.15 -8.73 -19.24
C THR A 624 4.32 -9.58 -20.51
N ASN A 625 3.28 -9.66 -21.37
CA ASN A 625 3.39 -10.24 -22.70
C ASN A 625 4.27 -9.43 -23.68
N VAL A 626 4.70 -8.22 -23.32
CA VAL A 626 5.48 -7.32 -24.18
C VAL A 626 6.95 -7.26 -23.71
N PRO A 627 7.93 -7.66 -24.53
CA PRO A 627 9.35 -7.63 -24.15
C PRO A 627 9.82 -6.25 -23.69
N GLY A 628 10.44 -6.20 -22.50
CA GLY A 628 10.91 -4.95 -21.88
C GLY A 628 9.84 -4.15 -21.12
N VAL A 629 8.58 -4.60 -21.11
CA VAL A 629 7.49 -4.04 -20.30
C VAL A 629 7.17 -4.96 -19.12
N PHE A 630 7.23 -4.39 -17.92
CA PHE A 630 6.98 -5.03 -16.63
C PHE A 630 5.74 -4.44 -15.98
N ALA A 631 5.13 -5.13 -15.02
CA ALA A 631 4.04 -4.58 -14.21
C ALA A 631 4.12 -5.04 -12.75
N ALA A 632 3.66 -4.20 -11.81
CA ALA A 632 3.70 -4.49 -10.37
C ALA A 632 2.61 -3.73 -9.57
N GLY A 633 2.38 -4.14 -8.32
CA GLY A 633 1.37 -3.57 -7.42
C GLY A 633 -0.06 -4.06 -7.71
N ASP A 634 -1.06 -3.37 -7.18
CA ASP A 634 -2.48 -3.77 -7.22
C ASP A 634 -3.01 -4.12 -8.63
N ALA A 635 -2.36 -3.61 -9.68
CA ALA A 635 -2.78 -3.74 -11.08
C ALA A 635 -2.53 -5.12 -11.71
N VAL A 636 -1.77 -6.03 -11.07
CA VAL A 636 -1.32 -7.28 -11.71
C VAL A 636 -2.01 -8.55 -11.24
N THR A 637 -2.11 -9.54 -12.13
CA THR A 637 -2.25 -10.95 -11.72
C THR A 637 -0.93 -11.69 -11.91
N PHE A 638 -0.47 -12.40 -10.89
CA PHE A 638 0.84 -13.06 -10.87
C PHE A 638 0.74 -14.49 -10.30
N PRO A 639 1.64 -15.41 -10.69
CA PRO A 639 1.71 -16.75 -10.11
C PRO A 639 2.28 -16.72 -8.68
N LEU A 640 1.52 -17.21 -7.70
CA LEU A 640 1.98 -17.34 -6.32
C LEU A 640 2.71 -18.67 -6.11
N ALA A 641 4.05 -18.63 -6.04
CA ALA A 641 4.91 -19.81 -6.08
C ALA A 641 4.51 -20.93 -5.09
N TRP A 642 4.42 -20.60 -3.79
CA TRP A 642 4.07 -21.54 -2.71
C TRP A 642 2.58 -21.98 -2.69
N ARG A 643 1.77 -21.53 -3.66
CA ARG A 643 0.42 -22.04 -3.94
C ARG A 643 0.33 -22.60 -5.35
N ASN A 644 1.30 -23.46 -5.70
CA ASN A 644 1.40 -24.18 -6.96
C ASN A 644 1.31 -23.27 -8.19
N ASN A 645 1.91 -22.07 -8.11
CA ASN A 645 1.84 -21.02 -9.14
C ASN A 645 0.43 -20.54 -9.51
N ARG A 646 -0.59 -20.74 -8.65
CA ARG A 646 -1.95 -20.20 -8.84
C ARG A 646 -1.86 -18.71 -9.17
N LYS A 647 -2.52 -18.29 -10.25
CA LYS A 647 -2.61 -16.87 -10.61
C LYS A 647 -3.52 -16.16 -9.61
N VAL A 648 -3.00 -15.12 -8.96
CA VAL A 648 -3.69 -14.35 -7.92
C VAL A 648 -3.51 -12.86 -8.16
N ASN A 649 -4.40 -12.05 -7.57
CA ASN A 649 -4.17 -10.63 -7.33
C ASN A 649 -4.18 -10.42 -5.81
N ILE A 650 -3.20 -9.70 -5.27
CA ILE A 650 -3.09 -9.40 -3.84
C ILE A 650 -2.73 -7.91 -3.73
N PRO A 651 -3.74 -7.01 -3.64
CA PRO A 651 -3.54 -5.57 -3.61
C PRO A 651 -3.08 -5.14 -2.20
N HIS A 652 -1.81 -5.41 -1.89
CA HIS A 652 -1.25 -5.17 -0.57
C HIS A 652 0.15 -4.52 -0.62
N TRP A 653 0.43 -3.67 0.36
CA TRP A 653 1.63 -2.83 0.48
C TRP A 653 2.94 -3.63 0.43
N GLN A 654 3.00 -4.74 1.17
CA GLN A 654 4.17 -5.64 1.21
C GLN A 654 4.39 -6.36 -0.14
N MET A 655 3.30 -6.78 -0.81
CA MET A 655 3.38 -7.39 -2.14
C MET A 655 3.82 -6.39 -3.21
N ALA A 656 3.28 -5.16 -3.18
CA ALA A 656 3.63 -4.11 -4.13
C ALA A 656 5.14 -3.80 -4.11
N HIS A 657 5.73 -3.65 -2.92
CA HIS A 657 7.19 -3.50 -2.79
C HIS A 657 7.96 -4.71 -3.34
N ALA A 658 7.57 -5.93 -2.97
CA ALA A 658 8.26 -7.15 -3.41
C ALA A 658 8.24 -7.31 -4.95
N GLN A 659 7.09 -7.04 -5.57
CA GLN A 659 6.95 -7.03 -7.03
C GLN A 659 7.76 -5.90 -7.69
N GLY A 660 7.78 -4.70 -7.10
CA GLY A 660 8.62 -3.58 -7.56
C GLY A 660 10.11 -3.92 -7.59
N ARG A 661 10.61 -4.60 -6.54
CA ARG A 661 12.00 -5.08 -6.46
C ARG A 661 12.28 -6.12 -7.55
N VAL A 662 11.44 -7.15 -7.66
CA VAL A 662 11.61 -8.21 -8.67
C VAL A 662 11.55 -7.66 -10.10
N ALA A 663 10.69 -6.67 -10.38
CA ALA A 663 10.65 -5.99 -11.68
C ALA A 663 11.97 -5.27 -11.99
N ALA A 664 12.54 -4.51 -11.05
CA ALA A 664 13.83 -3.85 -11.23
C ALA A 664 14.98 -4.83 -11.48
N GLN A 665 15.07 -5.91 -10.69
CA GLN A 665 16.08 -6.95 -10.85
C GLN A 665 16.01 -7.60 -12.25
N ASN A 666 14.81 -7.83 -12.77
CA ASN A 666 14.62 -8.40 -14.11
C ASN A 666 14.69 -7.38 -15.27
N MET A 667 14.54 -6.08 -15.01
CA MET A 667 14.96 -5.05 -15.97
C MET A 667 16.47 -5.14 -16.24
N LEU A 668 17.25 -5.48 -15.22
CA LEU A 668 18.70 -5.73 -15.24
C LEU A 668 19.07 -7.22 -15.52
N ALA A 669 18.10 -8.05 -15.93
CA ALA A 669 18.30 -9.46 -16.30
C ALA A 669 18.90 -10.37 -15.20
N GLN A 670 18.59 -10.12 -13.92
CA GLN A 670 19.03 -10.98 -12.79
C GLN A 670 18.19 -12.28 -12.58
N GLU A 671 17.22 -12.58 -13.45
CA GLU A 671 16.35 -13.78 -13.40
C GLU A 671 15.60 -14.04 -12.07
N ALA A 672 15.35 -12.98 -11.28
CA ALA A 672 14.71 -13.09 -9.97
C ALA A 672 13.24 -13.52 -10.05
N GLU A 673 12.82 -14.49 -9.23
CA GLU A 673 11.40 -14.88 -9.09
C GLU A 673 10.74 -14.23 -7.87
N ILE A 674 9.43 -13.91 -7.97
CA ILE A 674 8.61 -13.47 -6.83
C ILE A 674 8.39 -14.60 -5.81
N ASN A 675 9.26 -14.67 -4.81
CA ASN A 675 9.20 -15.64 -3.73
C ASN A 675 9.03 -14.97 -2.36
N THR A 676 7.79 -14.64 -2.00
CA THR A 676 7.42 -14.15 -0.66
C THR A 676 6.10 -14.73 -0.19
N VAL A 677 5.96 -14.88 1.12
CA VAL A 677 4.65 -15.10 1.76
C VAL A 677 3.98 -13.72 1.90
N PRO A 678 2.73 -13.53 1.46
CA PRO A 678 2.01 -12.27 1.66
C PRO A 678 1.80 -12.03 3.15
N TYR A 679 2.17 -10.85 3.63
CA TYR A 679 1.99 -10.43 5.02
C TYR A 679 1.17 -9.14 5.07
N LEU A 680 0.13 -9.10 5.90
CA LEU A 680 -0.86 -8.03 6.02
C LEU A 680 -1.02 -7.63 7.49
N TRP A 681 -1.38 -6.37 7.71
CA TRP A 681 -1.86 -5.88 9.00
C TRP A 681 -3.02 -4.91 8.83
N THR A 682 -3.88 -4.82 9.84
CA THR A 682 -4.85 -3.74 10.02
C THR A 682 -4.83 -3.29 11.48
N ALA A 683 -5.23 -2.04 11.74
CA ALA A 683 -5.19 -1.44 13.08
C ALA A 683 -6.46 -0.63 13.36
N MET A 684 -7.16 -0.96 14.45
CA MET A 684 -8.48 -0.46 14.81
C MET A 684 -8.54 -0.35 16.34
N PHE A 685 -8.96 0.81 16.89
CA PHE A 685 -9.02 1.07 18.34
C PHE A 685 -7.75 0.67 19.12
N GLY A 686 -6.57 1.00 18.57
CA GLY A 686 -5.26 0.66 19.17
C GLY A 686 -4.87 -0.82 19.09
N LYS A 687 -5.80 -1.74 18.83
CA LYS A 687 -5.53 -3.16 18.58
C LYS A 687 -5.09 -3.36 17.12
N SER A 688 -4.30 -4.39 16.85
CA SER A 688 -3.90 -4.74 15.47
C SER A 688 -4.12 -6.22 15.18
N LEU A 689 -4.74 -6.49 14.03
CA LEU A 689 -4.81 -7.83 13.46
C LEU A 689 -3.57 -8.03 12.57
N ARG A 690 -2.85 -9.12 12.78
CA ARG A 690 -1.82 -9.64 11.88
C ARG A 690 -2.42 -10.68 10.96
N TYR A 691 -1.88 -10.81 9.75
CA TYR A 691 -2.27 -11.86 8.82
C TYR A 691 -1.09 -12.28 7.93
N ALA A 692 -0.93 -13.57 7.64
CA ALA A 692 0.03 -14.09 6.67
C ALA A 692 -0.55 -15.24 5.83
N GLY A 693 -0.10 -15.35 4.58
CA GLY A 693 -0.56 -16.37 3.63
C GLY A 693 -1.62 -15.86 2.65
N TYR A 694 -2.48 -16.74 2.14
CA TYR A 694 -3.49 -16.41 1.13
C TYR A 694 -4.71 -17.34 1.26
N GLY A 695 -5.67 -16.96 2.11
CA GLY A 695 -6.81 -17.78 2.51
C GLY A 695 -7.90 -17.94 1.45
N GLU A 696 -7.83 -17.27 0.30
CA GLU A 696 -8.95 -17.26 -0.65
C GLU A 696 -9.30 -18.67 -1.16
N GLY A 697 -10.49 -19.13 -0.77
CA GLY A 697 -10.99 -20.49 -1.01
C GLY A 697 -10.90 -21.42 0.20
N PHE A 698 -10.53 -20.96 1.40
CA PHE A 698 -10.56 -21.75 2.64
C PHE A 698 -11.93 -22.43 2.85
N ASP A 699 -11.92 -23.60 3.48
CA ASP A 699 -13.13 -24.37 3.83
C ASP A 699 -13.41 -24.46 5.33
N ASP A 700 -12.42 -24.14 6.17
CA ASP A 700 -12.52 -24.24 7.63
C ASP A 700 -11.54 -23.26 8.30
N VAL A 701 -11.80 -22.93 9.57
CA VAL A 701 -11.04 -21.98 10.39
C VAL A 701 -10.86 -22.52 11.81
N ILE A 702 -9.68 -23.05 12.09
CA ILE A 702 -9.30 -23.52 13.43
C ILE A 702 -8.89 -22.30 14.27
N ILE A 703 -9.57 -22.09 15.40
CA ILE A 703 -9.38 -20.91 16.26
C ILE A 703 -8.87 -21.35 17.63
N GLN A 704 -7.84 -20.66 18.12
CA GLN A 704 -7.19 -20.87 19.40
C GLN A 704 -7.17 -19.57 20.20
N GLY A 705 -7.16 -19.67 21.53
CA GLY A 705 -7.31 -18.51 22.40
C GLY A 705 -8.75 -18.01 22.41
N ASP A 706 -8.94 -16.73 22.65
CA ASP A 706 -10.25 -16.15 22.96
C ASP A 706 -10.64 -15.03 21.98
N LEU A 707 -11.84 -15.14 21.41
CA LEU A 707 -12.41 -14.17 20.46
C LEU A 707 -13.07 -12.97 21.16
N GLU A 708 -13.62 -13.15 22.35
CA GLU A 708 -14.29 -12.10 23.14
C GLU A 708 -13.24 -11.13 23.69
N GLU A 709 -12.15 -11.67 24.25
CA GLU A 709 -10.98 -10.91 24.71
C GLU A 709 -10.08 -10.42 23.56
N LEU A 710 -10.39 -10.81 22.32
CA LEU A 710 -9.62 -10.48 21.11
C LEU A 710 -8.14 -10.89 21.23
N LYS A 711 -7.88 -12.06 21.82
CA LYS A 711 -6.56 -12.64 22.09
C LYS A 711 -6.51 -14.05 21.50
N PHE A 712 -6.45 -14.12 20.18
CA PHE A 712 -6.66 -15.36 19.43
C PHE A 712 -5.67 -15.54 18.27
N VAL A 713 -5.60 -16.79 17.79
CA VAL A 713 -5.03 -17.18 16.51
C VAL A 713 -6.11 -17.88 15.70
N ALA A 714 -6.21 -17.58 14.42
CA ALA A 714 -7.14 -18.21 13.48
C ALA A 714 -6.36 -18.76 12.28
N PHE A 715 -6.34 -20.09 12.12
CA PHE A 715 -5.69 -20.79 11.02
C PHE A 715 -6.72 -21.15 9.95
N TYR A 716 -6.54 -20.64 8.73
CA TYR A 716 -7.45 -20.84 7.61
C TYR A 716 -6.95 -22.00 6.76
N THR A 717 -7.80 -22.98 6.49
CA THR A 717 -7.39 -24.25 5.89
C THR A 717 -8.07 -24.56 4.57
N LYS A 718 -7.41 -25.38 3.75
CA LYS A 718 -7.98 -26.04 2.58
C LYS A 718 -7.75 -27.55 2.70
N GLY A 719 -8.79 -28.31 2.99
CA GLY A 719 -8.64 -29.74 3.30
C GLY A 719 -7.80 -29.95 4.56
N ASP A 720 -6.67 -30.67 4.47
CA ASP A 720 -5.72 -30.84 5.59
C ASP A 720 -4.72 -29.67 5.72
N GLU A 721 -4.55 -28.78 4.71
CA GLU A 721 -3.47 -27.78 4.70
C GLU A 721 -3.90 -26.41 5.27
N VAL A 722 -3.08 -25.82 6.14
CA VAL A 722 -3.18 -24.41 6.53
C VAL A 722 -2.63 -23.52 5.41
N ILE A 723 -3.48 -22.67 4.85
CA ILE A 723 -3.16 -21.78 3.72
C ILE A 723 -3.03 -20.30 4.09
N ALA A 724 -3.47 -19.93 5.30
CA ALA A 724 -3.21 -18.63 5.92
C ALA A 724 -3.37 -18.69 7.45
N VAL A 725 -2.91 -17.65 8.14
CA VAL A 725 -3.15 -17.43 9.57
C VAL A 725 -3.45 -15.95 9.82
N ALA A 726 -4.31 -15.68 10.80
CA ALA A 726 -4.49 -14.36 11.41
C ALA A 726 -4.28 -14.45 12.92
N SER A 727 -3.95 -13.33 13.56
CA SER A 727 -4.01 -13.21 15.02
C SER A 727 -4.35 -11.79 15.45
N MET A 728 -4.90 -11.67 16.67
CA MET A 728 -4.96 -10.40 17.40
C MET A 728 -4.40 -10.65 18.80
N ASN A 729 -3.54 -9.72 19.28
CA ASN A 729 -2.88 -9.78 20.59
C ASN A 729 -2.11 -11.09 20.89
N TYR A 730 -1.64 -11.79 19.84
CA TYR A 730 -0.90 -13.06 19.91
C TYR A 730 0.42 -13.01 19.10
N ASP A 731 1.07 -11.83 19.05
CA ASP A 731 2.39 -11.67 18.40
C ASP A 731 3.44 -12.59 19.11
N PRO A 732 4.36 -13.24 18.37
CA PRO A 732 4.65 -13.12 16.95
C PRO A 732 4.16 -14.32 16.10
N ILE A 733 3.07 -15.00 16.46
CA ILE A 733 2.69 -16.30 15.83
C ILE A 733 2.58 -16.22 14.30
N VAL A 734 2.02 -15.14 13.76
CA VAL A 734 1.85 -14.93 12.31
C VAL A 734 3.21 -14.79 11.61
N SER A 735 4.22 -14.20 12.27
CA SER A 735 5.60 -14.21 11.76
C SER A 735 6.27 -15.58 11.85
N LYS A 736 5.96 -16.41 12.86
CA LYS A 736 6.46 -17.79 12.93
C LYS A 736 5.91 -18.63 11.78
N VAL A 737 4.60 -18.57 11.56
CA VAL A 737 3.92 -19.28 10.45
C VAL A 737 4.41 -18.77 9.10
N ALA A 738 4.63 -17.46 8.94
CA ALA A 738 5.19 -16.90 7.70
C ALA A 738 6.57 -17.47 7.36
N GLU A 739 7.45 -17.72 8.35
CA GLU A 739 8.74 -18.37 8.10
C GLU A 739 8.62 -19.85 7.72
N VAL A 740 7.67 -20.58 8.31
CA VAL A 740 7.39 -21.99 7.97
C VAL A 740 6.80 -22.11 6.55
N LEU A 741 5.84 -21.25 6.19
CA LEU A 741 5.32 -21.17 4.82
C LEU A 741 6.43 -20.77 3.84
N ALA A 742 7.31 -19.83 4.22
CA ALA A 742 8.44 -19.41 3.40
C ALA A 742 9.53 -20.49 3.25
N SER A 743 9.55 -21.53 4.09
CA SER A 743 10.42 -22.71 3.93
C SER A 743 9.80 -23.79 3.04
N GLY A 744 8.62 -23.55 2.47
CA GLY A 744 7.89 -24.54 1.66
C GLY A 744 7.31 -25.71 2.48
N ARG A 745 7.27 -25.60 3.81
CA ARG A 745 6.67 -26.64 4.66
C ARG A 745 5.17 -26.43 4.75
N ALA A 746 4.39 -27.38 4.25
CA ALA A 746 2.96 -27.46 4.56
C ALA A 746 2.75 -27.68 6.06
N ILE A 747 1.83 -26.92 6.66
CA ILE A 747 1.34 -27.10 8.03
C ILE A 747 -0.03 -27.75 7.91
N ARG A 748 -0.27 -28.83 8.67
CA ARG A 748 -1.52 -29.59 8.62
C ARG A 748 -2.49 -29.23 9.73
N LYS A 749 -3.79 -29.51 9.56
CA LYS A 749 -4.85 -29.24 10.56
C LYS A 749 -4.47 -29.77 11.95
N ARG A 750 -4.04 -31.03 12.03
CA ARG A 750 -3.63 -31.68 13.29
C ARG A 750 -2.42 -31.04 13.99
N GLU A 751 -1.65 -30.19 13.32
CA GLU A 751 -0.53 -29.45 13.94
C GLU A 751 -0.97 -28.14 14.60
N VAL A 752 -2.22 -27.71 14.36
CA VAL A 752 -2.80 -26.47 14.88
C VAL A 752 -4.16 -26.68 15.55
N ASP A 753 -4.57 -27.93 15.74
CA ASP A 753 -5.77 -28.30 16.49
C ASP A 753 -5.52 -28.12 18.01
N PRO A 754 -6.50 -27.73 18.84
CA PRO A 754 -6.25 -27.31 20.24
C PRO A 754 -5.65 -28.36 21.19
N VAL A 755 -5.54 -29.62 20.76
CA VAL A 755 -5.08 -30.74 21.60
C VAL A 755 -3.57 -30.68 21.92
N ASP A 756 -2.73 -30.17 21.01
CA ASP A 756 -1.29 -30.49 21.02
C ASP A 756 -0.32 -29.29 20.90
N LEU A 757 -0.78 -28.05 21.11
CA LEU A 757 0.09 -26.87 21.01
C LEU A 757 1.13 -26.72 22.13
N VAL A 758 1.08 -27.53 23.19
CA VAL A 758 2.14 -27.59 24.21
C VAL A 758 3.47 -28.08 23.58
N SER A 759 3.41 -28.81 22.46
CA SER A 759 4.58 -29.21 21.66
C SER A 759 5.23 -28.06 20.87
N MET A 760 4.52 -26.96 20.58
CA MET A 760 5.07 -25.80 19.84
C MET A 760 5.81 -24.80 20.74
N ALA A 761 6.58 -25.32 21.71
CA ALA A 761 7.24 -24.54 22.75
C ALA A 761 8.24 -23.51 22.20
N PRO A 762 8.18 -22.23 22.63
CA PRO A 762 9.21 -21.23 22.32
C PRO A 762 10.49 -21.51 23.12
N GLY A 763 11.30 -22.45 22.65
CA GLY A 763 12.56 -22.83 23.29
C GLY A 763 13.17 -24.13 22.76
N GLN A 764 12.37 -25.04 22.19
CA GLN A 764 12.92 -26.17 21.45
C GLN A 764 13.29 -25.78 20.02
N ALA A 765 14.51 -26.11 19.62
CA ALA A 765 15.07 -25.69 18.35
C ALA A 765 14.48 -26.48 17.18
N LEU A 766 13.62 -25.82 16.38
CA LEU A 766 13.37 -26.20 14.98
C LEU A 766 14.60 -25.89 14.07
N ALA A 767 15.78 -25.76 14.67
CA ALA A 767 17.08 -25.44 14.11
C ALA A 767 18.17 -26.40 14.66
N ALA A 768 17.87 -27.70 14.67
CA ALA A 768 18.84 -28.78 14.92
C ALA A 768 18.45 -30.08 14.17
N ASP A 769 17.56 -30.89 14.73
CA ASP A 769 17.39 -32.31 14.31
C ASP A 769 16.57 -32.55 13.02
N VAL A 770 15.73 -31.60 12.61
CA VAL A 770 14.92 -31.75 11.38
C VAL A 770 15.66 -31.20 10.16
N ILE A 771 16.40 -30.10 10.33
CA ILE A 771 17.16 -29.46 9.24
C ILE A 771 18.36 -30.34 8.84
N THR A 772 19.12 -30.87 9.79
CA THR A 772 20.21 -31.83 9.51
C THR A 772 19.75 -33.07 8.75
N ARG A 773 18.52 -33.56 8.99
CA ARG A 773 17.92 -34.68 8.24
C ARG A 773 17.45 -34.30 6.83
N ALA A 774 17.14 -33.03 6.58
CA ALA A 774 16.84 -32.52 5.23
C ALA A 774 18.13 -32.25 4.45
N GLU A 775 19.07 -31.50 5.02
CA GLU A 775 20.37 -31.16 4.42
C GLU A 775 21.22 -32.42 4.17
N GLY A 776 21.20 -33.39 5.10
CA GLY A 776 21.85 -34.70 4.90
C GLY A 776 21.29 -35.51 3.73
N LYS A 777 20.05 -35.23 3.28
CA LYS A 777 19.46 -35.80 2.05
C LYS A 777 19.73 -34.92 0.83
N GLN A 778 19.69 -33.59 0.98
CA GLN A 778 19.95 -32.61 -0.08
C GLN A 778 21.42 -32.69 -0.55
N ASN A 779 22.39 -32.68 0.38
CA ASN A 779 23.81 -32.84 0.08
C ASN A 779 24.14 -34.23 -0.49
N ARG A 780 23.49 -35.31 -0.04
CA ARG A 780 23.65 -36.63 -0.69
C ARG A 780 23.22 -36.60 -2.16
N ARG A 781 22.13 -35.88 -2.51
CA ARG A 781 21.71 -35.70 -3.91
C ARG A 781 22.66 -34.80 -4.71
N HIS A 782 23.15 -33.70 -4.15
CA HIS A 782 24.12 -32.83 -4.84
C HIS A 782 25.49 -33.49 -5.03
N VAL A 783 25.98 -34.24 -4.04
CA VAL A 783 27.25 -35.00 -4.16
C VAL A 783 27.13 -36.11 -5.21
N LEU A 784 25.98 -36.81 -5.29
CA LEU A 784 25.74 -37.78 -6.37
C LEU A 784 25.70 -37.11 -7.75
N ALA A 785 24.91 -36.04 -7.92
CA ALA A 785 24.79 -35.31 -9.19
C ALA A 785 26.12 -34.66 -9.65
N HIS A 786 27.02 -34.32 -8.71
CA HIS A 786 28.35 -33.84 -9.06
C HIS A 786 29.30 -34.99 -9.45
N ARG A 787 29.19 -36.16 -8.80
CA ARG A 787 29.97 -37.36 -9.11
C ARG A 787 29.62 -37.94 -10.50
N GLU A 788 28.35 -37.88 -10.89
CA GLU A 788 27.89 -38.28 -12.24
C GLU A 788 28.44 -37.36 -13.35
N ARG A 789 28.65 -36.06 -13.06
CA ARG A 789 29.32 -35.15 -14.02
C ARG A 789 30.83 -35.32 -14.12
N ILE A 790 31.48 -35.91 -13.11
CA ILE A 790 32.93 -36.16 -13.11
C ILE A 790 33.27 -37.50 -13.79
N LEU A 791 32.31 -38.43 -13.88
CA LEU A 791 32.50 -39.72 -14.55
C LEU A 791 32.18 -39.71 -16.06
N SER A 792 31.70 -38.61 -16.65
CA SER A 792 31.36 -38.54 -18.09
C SER A 792 32.49 -38.06 -19.02
N SER A 793 33.73 -37.94 -18.53
CA SER A 793 34.89 -37.53 -19.35
C SER A 793 35.99 -38.61 -19.47
N ALA A 794 35.66 -39.88 -19.21
CA ALA A 794 36.64 -40.96 -19.10
C ALA A 794 36.16 -42.30 -19.72
N ALA A 795 35.63 -42.25 -20.95
CA ALA A 795 35.46 -43.45 -21.79
C ALA A 795 35.29 -43.07 -23.29
N MET A 796 36.40 -43.04 -24.03
CA MET A 796 36.41 -43.54 -25.41
C MET A 796 37.10 -44.90 -25.36
N ASP A 797 36.46 -45.96 -25.84
CA ASP A 797 36.77 -46.60 -27.13
C ASP A 797 35.77 -47.75 -27.44
N LEU A 798 35.83 -48.31 -28.65
CA LEU A 798 35.28 -49.61 -29.10
C LEU A 798 33.74 -49.80 -29.20
N GLY A 799 33.19 -49.47 -30.38
CA GLY A 799 32.81 -50.55 -31.32
C GLY A 799 31.34 -51.03 -31.49
N ARG A 800 30.72 -50.62 -32.61
CA ARG A 800 29.63 -51.29 -33.39
C ARG A 800 28.18 -51.28 -32.84
N PRO A 801 27.15 -51.52 -33.72
CA PRO A 801 25.80 -50.94 -33.55
C PRO A 801 24.68 -52.03 -33.52
N PRO A 802 23.39 -51.80 -33.90
CA PRO A 802 22.28 -51.97 -32.95
C PRO A 802 21.31 -53.14 -33.28
N GLY A 803 20.45 -53.49 -32.31
CA GLY A 803 19.34 -54.43 -32.48
C GLY A 803 17.98 -53.80 -32.13
N HIS A 804 16.94 -54.14 -32.89
CA HIS A 804 15.56 -53.70 -32.66
C HIS A 804 14.92 -54.37 -31.44
N GLN A 805 13.99 -53.67 -30.77
CA GLN A 805 12.66 -54.23 -30.54
C GLN A 805 11.60 -53.15 -30.30
N GLU A 806 10.37 -53.43 -30.75
CA GLU A 806 9.20 -52.54 -30.64
C GLU A 806 8.23 -53.01 -29.54
N ARG A 807 7.42 -52.09 -29.02
CA ARG A 807 6.01 -52.29 -28.63
C ARG A 807 5.36 -50.90 -28.48
N LEU A 808 4.48 -50.50 -29.41
CA LEU A 808 3.05 -50.83 -29.48
C LEU A 808 2.23 -50.28 -28.29
N LEU A 809 1.53 -49.18 -28.55
CA LEU A 809 0.39 -48.66 -27.78
C LEU A 809 -0.67 -48.15 -28.78
N LEU A 810 -1.88 -48.71 -28.69
CA LEU A 810 -3.07 -48.42 -29.50
C LEU A 810 -4.33 -48.69 -28.62
N PRO A 811 -5.53 -48.13 -28.91
CA PRO A 811 -5.98 -46.94 -28.17
C PRO A 811 -7.48 -47.01 -27.76
N LEU A 812 -8.11 -45.84 -27.53
CA LEU A 812 -9.58 -45.59 -27.50
C LEU A 812 -10.31 -46.12 -26.23
N GLU A 813 -11.48 -45.62 -25.78
CA GLU A 813 -12.25 -44.42 -26.17
C GLU A 813 -13.15 -43.88 -25.01
N ASP A 814 -14.09 -42.99 -25.37
CA ASP A 814 -15.34 -42.62 -24.69
C ASP A 814 -15.39 -41.57 -23.54
N GLY A 815 -16.37 -40.68 -23.72
CA GLY A 815 -17.11 -39.94 -22.70
C GLY A 815 -18.60 -40.02 -23.10
N PRO A 816 -19.40 -38.95 -23.06
CA PRO A 816 -19.36 -37.75 -22.21
C PRO A 816 -20.64 -37.63 -21.35
N SER A 817 -20.75 -36.60 -20.51
CA SER A 817 -22.07 -36.16 -20.00
C SER A 817 -22.19 -34.63 -19.95
N LYS A 818 -23.36 -34.12 -20.33
CA LYS A 818 -23.76 -32.71 -20.23
C LYS A 818 -24.92 -32.61 -19.25
N ALA A 819 -24.92 -31.57 -18.40
CA ALA A 819 -26.05 -30.65 -18.16
C ALA A 819 -26.01 -30.00 -16.77
N SER A 820 -25.63 -28.72 -16.71
CA SER A 820 -26.51 -27.64 -16.23
C SER A 820 -25.91 -26.28 -16.63
N ALA A 821 -26.68 -25.21 -16.55
CA ALA A 821 -26.28 -23.88 -17.03
C ALA A 821 -26.97 -22.74 -16.24
N VAL A 822 -26.48 -21.51 -16.47
CA VAL A 822 -26.99 -20.22 -15.94
C VAL A 822 -26.66 -19.99 -14.46
N ILE A 823 -26.65 -18.70 -14.06
CA ILE A 823 -26.19 -18.13 -12.77
C ILE A 823 -24.64 -18.11 -12.66
N ASP A 824 -23.94 -16.97 -12.54
CA ASP A 824 -24.40 -15.58 -12.37
C ASP A 824 -23.51 -14.56 -13.13
N SER A 825 -24.04 -13.37 -13.42
CA SER A 825 -23.41 -12.37 -14.32
C SER A 825 -23.21 -10.97 -13.71
N TRP A 826 -22.63 -10.88 -12.51
CA TRP A 826 -22.32 -9.60 -11.82
C TRP A 826 -20.95 -9.64 -11.08
N PHE A 827 -19.95 -8.85 -11.50
CA PHE A 827 -18.65 -8.66 -10.79
C PHE A 827 -17.96 -7.30 -11.09
#